data_AF-A0A5B7UCD9-F1
#
_entry.id   AF-A0A5B7UCD9-F1
#
_cell.length_a   1.000
_cell.length_b   1.000
_cell.length_c   1.000
_cell.angle_alpha   90.00
_cell.angle_beta   90.00
_cell.angle_gamma   90.00
#
_symmetry.space_group_name_H-M   'P 1'
#
loop_
_entity.id
_entity.type
_entity.pdbx_description
1 polymer ?
#
loop_
_entity_poly.entity_id
_entity_poly.type
_entity_poly.pdbx_seq_one_letter_code
_entity_poly.pdbx_strand_id
1 'polypeptide(L)'
;MKKIILSLSISALFYQNSNACSWYDSDYEYFNLFTQNIIKDKSLSPFLLTYSNAFYSSTSPIQDENISDWQQYFNQQLSYQDCYELVYKISLNDLNLLKKGTPSHPLLQKLGANFYPKYKEGIDYLIEAKYLEPYMRINYIENPDAFYFRQETDDKNATQMDYNKTISSLASLFHSVKDKRIQLRYAFQMVRFNHYNRKYKEAVDSFQQFVKPLQNNGSIYYSALNQLAGAQRGLGLKEDANWNFFQVFLHSKNLKESAYTSMKLSDESSFQNLLKRAKNENEKAMAYFLLGYQDFNNPLPMMEEIYKINPQSELLQVLTARAINELERSYLPLSYSAEDNFNSALSPSSSKATKAEAPEKKKEQKVGFFQRIWNFIKSLFSSSPSKTTNSTSSESLTNSAYRIPYYDAESNLTGDANSHNYIDELASFIKKMQKDNSSEFWKITDAYIQFLNRNYKESNSILESISTQDPEYIAQINKMKMLNTIVAQPSITEDFENELYQKFPSLFSVKAQETTSSEENYDFNPAYPSTEEFLKDVLANRYFLQGDLAKSFLTNNSLEDFRVNPNLELAQQLESFYRKPNKNNFEEKVLFSQMKSVGNLDAYFNVIYGDFAMKKADFKLAKKHYEKAQDFSGYPLNDQIYNYETGQYEAVDTSTLYNGFKNIPALVFGHNKWESFNSSAKESMQAESFLNDFPFIQSNMNKLDLANTLLQLEQIGASKDEKSSQANQLIGNLLYNTSALGYFRELFVMDIDNTNGGKYDLSKEGHSYKVYYKNYSNYSFFPLDNFNLSINFYQKALQTTSSKERKARILFQMASAEQGKYYQYITDHPLHISYDDPDYSKKLEAHDQEMIRLKNEKYRRYFSILKKDFSDTQTAHSLMGSCSYYQYFMKN
;
A
#
# COMPACT_ATOMS: atom_id res chain seq x y z
N MET A 1 45.07 20.97 -8.46
CA MET A 1 43.74 21.60 -8.34
C MET A 1 42.70 21.00 -9.29
N LYS A 2 42.93 20.90 -10.61
CA LYS A 2 41.94 20.29 -11.54
C LYS A 2 41.53 18.83 -11.25
N LYS A 3 42.44 18.00 -10.71
CA LYS A 3 42.11 16.61 -10.32
C LYS A 3 41.26 16.51 -9.04
N ILE A 4 41.46 17.42 -8.08
CA ILE A 4 40.70 17.47 -6.81
C ILE A 4 39.28 17.98 -7.05
N ILE A 5 39.10 18.94 -7.96
CA ILE A 5 37.78 19.45 -8.34
C ILE A 5 36.97 18.36 -9.06
N LEU A 6 37.60 17.58 -9.94
CA LEU A 6 36.94 16.45 -10.62
C LEU A 6 36.52 15.34 -9.63
N SER A 7 37.33 15.07 -8.59
CA SER A 7 36.99 14.12 -7.53
C SER A 7 35.81 14.60 -6.68
N LEU A 8 35.81 15.87 -6.28
CA LEU A 8 34.70 16.49 -5.53
C LEU A 8 33.39 16.55 -6.33
N SER A 9 33.46 16.79 -7.64
CA SER A 9 32.29 16.75 -8.51
C SER A 9 31.73 15.33 -8.68
N ILE A 10 32.58 14.31 -8.73
CA ILE A 10 32.15 12.90 -8.79
C ILE A 10 31.56 12.46 -7.44
N SER A 11 32.15 12.88 -6.31
CA SER A 11 31.58 12.64 -4.97
C SER A 11 30.22 13.32 -4.79
N ALA A 12 30.04 14.55 -5.29
CA ALA A 12 28.76 15.26 -5.23
C ALA A 12 27.66 14.60 -6.09
N LEU A 13 28.01 13.85 -7.14
CA LEU A 13 27.06 13.08 -7.94
C LEU A 13 26.59 11.80 -7.24
N PHE A 14 27.37 11.25 -6.29
CA PHE A 14 26.94 10.14 -5.42
C PHE A 14 26.15 10.59 -4.18
N TYR A 15 26.03 11.91 -3.96
CA TYR A 15 25.19 12.52 -2.90
C TYR A 15 23.82 13.00 -3.42
N GLN A 16 23.47 12.67 -4.67
CA GLN A 16 22.07 12.75 -5.05
C GLN A 16 21.38 11.52 -4.47
N ASN A 17 20.45 11.75 -3.53
CA ASN A 17 19.47 10.77 -3.13
C ASN A 17 18.72 10.33 -4.41
N SER A 18 19.20 9.27 -5.04
CA SER A 18 18.36 8.50 -5.95
C SER A 18 17.35 7.80 -5.05
N ASN A 19 16.24 8.48 -4.77
CA ASN A 19 15.02 7.80 -4.37
C ASN A 19 14.73 6.85 -5.52
N ALA A 20 14.96 5.56 -5.32
CA ALA A 20 14.46 4.57 -6.25
C ALA A 20 12.96 4.80 -6.32
N CYS A 21 12.45 5.21 -7.48
CA CYS A 21 11.02 5.30 -7.71
C CYS A 21 10.49 3.86 -7.73
N SER A 22 10.14 3.31 -6.56
CA SER A 22 9.13 2.26 -6.55
C SER A 22 7.86 2.86 -7.13
N TRP A 23 7.11 2.06 -7.89
CA TRP A 23 5.77 2.46 -8.29
C TRP A 23 4.95 2.74 -7.02
N TYR A 24 4.65 4.02 -6.79
CA TYR A 24 3.92 4.52 -5.64
C TYR A 24 2.77 5.35 -6.19
N ASP A 25 1.56 4.96 -5.85
CA ASP A 25 0.36 5.63 -6.31
C ASP A 25 -0.46 6.06 -5.10
N SER A 26 -0.39 7.35 -4.81
CA SER A 26 -1.06 7.96 -3.66
C SER A 26 -2.58 7.80 -3.67
N ASP A 27 -3.23 7.52 -4.80
CA ASP A 27 -4.69 7.31 -4.82
C ASP A 27 -5.10 5.95 -4.24
N TYR A 28 -4.14 5.03 -4.02
CA TYR A 28 -4.37 3.73 -3.38
C TYR A 28 -4.04 3.69 -1.88
N GLU A 29 -3.66 4.80 -1.25
CA GLU A 29 -3.16 4.82 0.14
C GLU A 29 -4.21 5.24 1.20
N TYR A 30 -5.48 5.38 0.81
CA TYR A 30 -6.57 5.76 1.72
C TYR A 30 -7.92 5.15 1.32
N PHE A 31 -8.87 5.14 2.26
CA PHE A 31 -10.24 4.73 1.97
C PHE A 31 -11.07 5.90 1.41
N ASN A 32 -11.49 5.77 0.17
CA ASN A 32 -12.41 6.71 -0.47
C ASN A 32 -13.86 6.35 -0.12
N LEU A 33 -14.46 7.06 0.83
CA LEU A 33 -15.84 6.82 1.28
C LEU A 33 -16.82 7.86 0.70
N PHE A 34 -16.34 9.07 0.41
CA PHE A 34 -17.08 10.13 -0.25
C PHE A 34 -16.97 10.05 -1.77
N THR A 35 -18.09 9.74 -2.42
CA THR A 35 -18.13 9.62 -3.88
C THR A 35 -17.97 11.01 -4.53
N GLN A 36 -16.77 11.34 -4.99
CA GLN A 36 -16.47 12.63 -5.64
C GLN A 36 -17.38 12.92 -6.85
N ASN A 37 -17.77 11.88 -7.59
CA ASN A 37 -18.60 12.00 -8.79
C ASN A 37 -20.06 12.43 -8.54
N ILE A 38 -20.52 12.60 -7.30
CA ILE A 38 -21.90 13.07 -7.01
C ILE A 38 -22.15 14.53 -7.45
N ILE A 39 -21.11 15.23 -7.93
CA ILE A 39 -21.27 16.57 -8.54
C ILE A 39 -22.29 16.53 -9.68
N LYS A 40 -23.04 17.62 -9.86
CA LYS A 40 -24.11 17.67 -10.86
C LYS A 40 -23.60 17.81 -12.29
N ASP A 41 -22.63 18.72 -12.51
CA ASP A 41 -22.04 18.92 -13.85
C ASP A 41 -20.95 17.90 -14.13
N LYS A 42 -21.33 16.80 -14.81
CA LYS A 42 -20.41 15.73 -15.20
C LYS A 42 -19.32 16.19 -16.18
N SER A 43 -19.45 17.35 -16.81
CA SER A 43 -18.38 17.91 -17.63
C SER A 43 -17.14 18.31 -16.84
N LEU A 44 -17.26 18.41 -15.51
CA LEU A 44 -16.18 18.76 -14.61
C LEU A 44 -15.58 17.55 -13.89
N SER A 45 -16.08 16.32 -14.10
CA SER A 45 -15.53 15.10 -13.49
C SER A 45 -14.02 14.92 -13.70
N PRO A 46 -13.42 15.25 -14.87
CA PRO A 46 -11.96 15.17 -15.04
C PRO A 46 -11.14 16.03 -14.07
N PHE A 47 -11.77 17.02 -13.44
CA PHE A 47 -11.15 17.97 -12.51
C PHE A 47 -11.38 17.61 -11.04
N LEU A 48 -11.97 16.46 -10.74
CA LEU A 48 -11.98 15.88 -9.39
C LEU A 48 -10.55 15.50 -8.95
N LEU A 49 -10.37 15.19 -7.66
CA LEU A 49 -9.04 14.97 -7.11
C LEU A 49 -8.51 13.58 -7.49
N THR A 50 -7.34 13.57 -8.13
CA THR A 50 -6.47 12.42 -8.34
C THR A 50 -5.03 12.91 -8.25
N TYR A 51 -4.14 12.05 -7.78
CA TYR A 51 -2.70 12.28 -7.82
C TYR A 51 -1.99 11.27 -8.74
N SER A 52 -2.65 10.17 -9.11
CA SER A 52 -2.09 9.16 -10.03
C SER A 52 -2.01 9.64 -11.47
N ASN A 53 -3.00 10.42 -11.90
CA ASN A 53 -3.19 10.80 -13.30
C ASN A 53 -3.31 12.31 -13.44
N ALA A 54 -3.09 12.82 -14.66
CA ALA A 54 -3.25 14.25 -14.96
C ALA A 54 -4.71 14.75 -14.77
N PHE A 55 -5.68 13.84 -14.90
CA PHE A 55 -7.11 14.08 -14.74
C PHE A 55 -7.79 12.87 -14.10
N TYR A 56 -8.85 13.14 -13.34
CA TYR A 56 -9.64 12.09 -12.69
C TYR A 56 -10.44 11.31 -13.73
N SER A 57 -10.09 10.03 -13.96
CA SER A 57 -10.69 9.21 -15.01
C SER A 57 -11.56 8.10 -14.42
N SER A 58 -12.88 8.32 -14.47
CA SER A 58 -13.87 7.26 -14.53
C SER A 58 -14.67 7.49 -15.81
N THR A 59 -14.34 6.76 -16.89
CA THR A 59 -15.09 6.68 -18.17
C THR A 59 -16.15 7.77 -18.35
N SER A 60 -15.71 8.96 -18.79
CA SER A 60 -16.58 10.14 -18.80
C SER A 60 -17.79 9.90 -19.73
N PRO A 61 -19.04 9.91 -19.22
CA PRO A 61 -20.24 9.64 -20.02
C PRO A 61 -20.68 10.84 -20.88
N ILE A 62 -19.80 11.84 -21.05
CA ILE A 62 -20.13 13.08 -21.75
C ILE A 62 -20.25 12.82 -23.25
N GLN A 63 -21.39 13.20 -23.82
CA GLN A 63 -21.58 13.23 -25.26
C GLN A 63 -20.67 14.29 -25.92
N ASP A 64 -19.98 13.89 -26.99
CA ASP A 64 -19.16 14.75 -27.84
C ASP A 64 -20.04 15.76 -28.58
N GLU A 65 -19.81 17.05 -28.34
CA GLU A 65 -20.57 18.15 -28.90
C GLU A 65 -20.45 18.21 -30.44
N ASN A 66 -19.34 17.71 -31.02
CA ASN A 66 -19.22 17.57 -32.47
C ASN A 66 -20.23 16.56 -33.03
N ILE A 67 -20.49 15.48 -32.30
CA ILE A 67 -21.49 14.47 -32.68
C ILE A 67 -22.91 15.03 -32.53
N SER A 68 -23.18 15.78 -31.47
CA SER A 68 -24.45 16.49 -31.31
C SER A 68 -24.69 17.50 -32.45
N ASP A 69 -23.67 18.25 -32.87
CA ASP A 69 -23.76 19.17 -34.02
C ASP A 69 -24.04 18.42 -35.33
N TRP A 70 -23.47 17.23 -35.52
CA TRP A 70 -23.79 16.36 -36.67
C TRP A 70 -25.22 15.84 -36.62
N GLN A 71 -25.73 15.42 -35.45
CA GLN A 71 -27.14 15.01 -35.32
C GLN A 71 -28.08 16.15 -35.73
N GLN A 72 -27.78 17.39 -35.30
CA GLN A 72 -28.55 18.56 -35.71
C GLN A 72 -28.45 18.82 -37.22
N TYR A 73 -27.26 18.67 -37.82
CA TYR A 73 -27.07 18.78 -39.27
C TYR A 73 -27.93 17.76 -40.05
N PHE A 74 -28.06 16.54 -39.52
CA PHE A 74 -28.91 15.48 -40.10
C PHE A 74 -30.38 15.52 -39.62
N ASN A 75 -30.84 16.67 -39.12
CA ASN A 75 -32.23 16.90 -38.65
C ASN A 75 -32.71 15.87 -37.61
N GLN A 76 -31.82 15.41 -36.73
CA GLN A 76 -32.06 14.38 -35.71
C GLN A 76 -32.57 13.03 -36.26
N GLN A 77 -32.38 12.76 -37.55
CA GLN A 77 -32.76 11.47 -38.16
C GLN A 77 -31.86 10.31 -37.68
N LEU A 78 -30.67 10.62 -37.16
CA LEU A 78 -29.69 9.66 -36.65
C LEU A 78 -29.64 9.72 -35.11
N SER A 79 -29.56 8.54 -34.49
CA SER A 79 -29.24 8.45 -33.06
C SER A 79 -27.81 8.94 -32.79
N TYR A 80 -27.47 9.23 -31.53
CA TYR A 80 -26.12 9.66 -31.17
C TYR A 80 -25.10 8.62 -31.59
N GLN A 81 -25.39 7.33 -31.34
CA GLN A 81 -24.52 6.23 -31.71
C GLN A 81 -24.37 6.09 -33.24
N ASP A 82 -25.46 6.25 -34.00
CA ASP A 82 -25.39 6.21 -35.47
C ASP A 82 -24.54 7.38 -36.02
N CYS A 83 -24.68 8.58 -35.44
CA CYS A 83 -23.83 9.72 -35.82
C CYS A 83 -22.37 9.51 -35.43
N TYR A 84 -22.11 8.99 -34.24
CA TYR A 84 -20.76 8.65 -33.79
C TYR A 84 -20.11 7.64 -34.74
N GLU A 85 -20.85 6.58 -35.11
CA GLU A 85 -20.41 5.58 -36.07
C GLU A 85 -20.09 6.22 -37.43
N LEU A 86 -21.02 7.03 -37.97
CA LEU A 86 -20.87 7.71 -39.26
C LEU A 86 -19.64 8.64 -39.30
N VAL A 87 -19.36 9.36 -38.22
CA VAL A 87 -18.32 10.40 -38.17
C VAL A 87 -16.95 9.80 -37.86
N TYR A 88 -16.87 8.90 -36.87
CA TYR A 88 -15.59 8.42 -36.37
C TYR A 88 -15.20 7.01 -36.83
N LYS A 89 -16.16 6.12 -37.13
CA LYS A 89 -15.87 4.69 -37.38
C LYS A 89 -15.98 4.27 -38.85
N ILE A 90 -16.94 4.81 -39.60
CA ILE A 90 -17.12 4.46 -41.01
C ILE A 90 -15.88 4.83 -41.84
N SER A 91 -15.48 3.92 -42.72
CA SER A 91 -14.28 4.05 -43.55
C SER A 91 -14.44 5.06 -44.70
N LEU A 92 -13.32 5.62 -45.18
CA LEU A 92 -13.28 6.45 -46.39
C LEU A 92 -13.85 5.72 -47.62
N ASN A 93 -13.63 4.42 -47.73
CA ASN A 93 -14.13 3.62 -48.85
C ASN A 93 -15.66 3.53 -48.84
N ASP A 94 -16.26 3.25 -47.68
CA ASP A 94 -17.71 3.14 -47.54
C ASP A 94 -18.43 4.48 -47.82
N LEU A 95 -17.85 5.60 -47.38
CA LEU A 95 -18.37 6.94 -47.70
C LEU A 95 -18.31 7.22 -49.22
N ASN A 96 -17.24 6.81 -49.89
CA ASN A 96 -17.12 6.94 -51.35
C ASN A 96 -18.11 6.04 -52.10
N LEU A 97 -18.40 4.84 -51.59
CA LEU A 97 -19.42 3.96 -52.16
C LEU A 97 -20.83 4.53 -51.98
N LEU A 98 -21.14 5.14 -50.83
CA LEU A 98 -22.37 5.90 -50.64
C LEU A 98 -22.51 7.03 -51.67
N LYS A 99 -21.43 7.80 -51.90
CA LYS A 99 -21.39 8.88 -52.91
C LYS A 99 -21.62 8.37 -54.35
N LYS A 100 -21.22 7.14 -54.65
CA LYS A 100 -21.47 6.46 -55.93
C LYS A 100 -22.87 5.83 -56.03
N GLY A 101 -23.67 5.87 -54.96
CA GLY A 101 -25.02 5.31 -54.91
C GLY A 101 -25.08 3.81 -54.58
N THR A 102 -23.98 3.20 -54.13
CA THR A 102 -23.88 1.76 -53.84
C THR A 102 -23.41 1.51 -52.40
N PRO A 103 -24.17 1.89 -51.36
CA PRO A 103 -23.72 1.77 -49.96
C PRO A 103 -23.51 0.31 -49.54
N SER A 104 -22.37 0.03 -48.93
CA SER A 104 -21.94 -1.30 -48.44
C SER A 104 -22.10 -1.49 -46.93
N HIS A 105 -21.86 -0.44 -46.14
CA HIS A 105 -21.91 -0.51 -44.68
C HIS A 105 -23.37 -0.62 -44.17
N PRO A 106 -23.68 -1.43 -43.13
CA PRO A 106 -25.05 -1.65 -42.65
C PRO A 106 -25.83 -0.37 -42.32
N LEU A 107 -25.19 0.58 -41.62
CA LEU A 107 -25.80 1.89 -41.34
C LEU A 107 -26.11 2.67 -42.64
N LEU A 108 -25.21 2.65 -43.62
CA LEU A 108 -25.39 3.39 -44.87
C LEU A 108 -26.43 2.74 -45.79
N GLN A 109 -26.54 1.41 -45.76
CA GLN A 109 -27.60 0.68 -46.45
C GLN A 109 -28.97 1.04 -45.89
N LYS A 110 -29.09 1.12 -44.55
CA LYS A 110 -30.32 1.57 -43.87
C LYS A 110 -30.71 3.00 -44.26
N LEU A 111 -29.74 3.89 -44.46
CA LEU A 111 -29.97 5.27 -44.88
C LEU A 111 -30.32 5.40 -46.38
N GLY A 112 -29.85 4.46 -47.19
CA GLY A 112 -30.14 4.36 -48.62
C GLY A 112 -29.38 5.38 -49.49
N ALA A 113 -29.43 5.17 -50.81
CA ALA A 113 -28.68 5.98 -51.78
C ALA A 113 -29.11 7.47 -51.83
N ASN A 114 -30.35 7.78 -51.42
CA ASN A 114 -30.87 9.15 -51.38
C ASN A 114 -30.34 9.99 -50.22
N PHE A 115 -29.61 9.38 -49.26
CA PHE A 115 -29.01 10.10 -48.15
C PHE A 115 -27.91 11.07 -48.61
N TYR A 116 -27.05 10.65 -49.56
CA TYR A 116 -25.98 11.50 -50.08
C TYR A 116 -26.49 12.74 -50.83
N PRO A 117 -27.40 12.64 -51.82
CA PRO A 117 -27.93 13.83 -52.50
C PRO A 117 -28.56 14.85 -51.54
N LYS A 118 -29.22 14.38 -50.47
CA LYS A 118 -29.84 15.22 -49.44
C LYS A 118 -28.82 15.94 -48.55
N TYR A 119 -27.74 15.26 -48.17
CA TYR A 119 -26.72 15.77 -47.24
C TYR A 119 -25.33 15.91 -47.88
N LYS A 120 -25.31 16.23 -49.18
CA LYS A 120 -24.12 16.18 -50.04
C LYS A 120 -22.92 16.91 -49.45
N GLU A 121 -23.10 18.16 -49.01
CA GLU A 121 -22.01 18.99 -48.47
C GLU A 121 -21.37 18.36 -47.23
N GLY A 122 -22.18 17.79 -46.34
CA GLY A 122 -21.71 17.13 -45.12
C GLY A 122 -20.98 15.82 -45.39
N ILE A 123 -21.49 14.99 -46.32
CA ILE A 123 -20.82 13.73 -46.69
C ILE A 123 -19.52 14.00 -47.46
N ASP A 124 -19.50 14.98 -48.36
CA ASP A 124 -18.27 15.38 -49.04
C ASP A 124 -17.22 15.89 -48.04
N TYR A 125 -17.63 16.66 -47.03
CA TYR A 125 -16.73 17.04 -45.95
C TYR A 125 -16.20 15.84 -45.16
N LEU A 126 -17.06 14.87 -44.80
CA LEU A 126 -16.60 13.68 -44.06
C LEU A 126 -15.58 12.87 -44.88
N ILE A 127 -15.79 12.74 -46.20
CA ILE A 127 -14.83 12.11 -47.11
C ILE A 127 -13.48 12.85 -47.06
N GLU A 128 -13.49 14.18 -47.18
CA GLU A 128 -12.25 14.98 -47.12
C GLU A 128 -11.58 14.87 -45.74
N ALA A 129 -12.35 14.95 -44.66
CA ALA A 129 -11.84 14.80 -43.30
C ALA A 129 -11.21 13.42 -43.07
N LYS A 130 -11.82 12.34 -43.57
CA LYS A 130 -11.27 10.97 -43.51
C LYS A 130 -10.02 10.81 -44.38
N TYR A 131 -9.90 11.54 -45.48
CA TYR A 131 -8.68 11.58 -46.28
C TYR A 131 -7.52 12.27 -45.54
N LEU A 132 -7.81 13.36 -44.84
CA LEU A 132 -6.82 14.11 -44.04
C LEU A 132 -6.43 13.41 -42.74
N GLU A 133 -7.36 12.70 -42.10
CA GLU A 133 -7.24 12.13 -40.74
C GLU A 133 -5.89 11.42 -40.45
N PRO A 134 -5.36 10.54 -41.31
CA PRO A 134 -4.08 9.87 -41.06
C PRO A 134 -2.89 10.83 -40.96
N TYR A 135 -2.96 11.99 -41.63
CA TYR A 135 -1.88 12.98 -41.68
C TYR A 135 -2.04 14.07 -40.63
N MET A 136 -3.19 14.23 -39.99
CA MET A 136 -3.42 15.34 -39.06
C MET A 136 -2.77 15.10 -37.68
N ARG A 137 -1.44 15.07 -37.67
CA ARG A 137 -0.54 14.98 -36.52
C ARG A 137 0.68 15.89 -36.73
N ILE A 138 1.24 16.43 -35.64
CA ILE A 138 2.47 17.24 -35.67
C ILE A 138 3.66 16.32 -35.94
N ASN A 139 4.62 16.75 -36.77
CA ASN A 139 5.90 16.05 -36.92
C ASN A 139 6.68 16.10 -35.58
N TYR A 140 6.95 14.92 -35.01
CA TYR A 140 7.80 14.79 -33.83
C TYR A 140 9.25 15.08 -34.22
N ILE A 141 9.90 15.96 -33.46
CA ILE A 141 11.34 16.21 -33.60
C ILE A 141 11.94 15.71 -32.30
N GLU A 142 12.78 14.68 -32.40
CA GLU A 142 13.42 14.06 -31.25
C GLU A 142 14.32 15.06 -30.53
N ASN A 143 14.21 15.10 -29.20
CA ASN A 143 15.11 15.88 -28.36
C ASN A 143 16.34 15.02 -28.06
N PRO A 144 17.58 15.51 -28.31
CA PRO A 144 18.81 14.79 -27.94
C PRO A 144 18.89 14.35 -26.48
N ASP A 145 18.15 15.00 -25.58
CA ASP A 145 18.10 14.70 -24.14
C ASP A 145 16.88 13.85 -23.72
N ALA A 146 16.15 13.22 -24.66
CA ALA A 146 14.99 12.39 -24.36
C ALA A 146 15.42 11.04 -23.74
N PHE A 147 15.05 10.80 -22.48
CA PHE A 147 15.40 9.58 -21.72
C PHE A 147 14.58 8.33 -22.13
N TYR A 148 13.53 8.51 -22.94
CA TYR A 148 12.62 7.43 -23.36
C TYR A 148 12.79 7.13 -24.86
N PHE A 149 13.24 5.92 -25.17
CA PHE A 149 13.22 5.40 -26.54
C PHE A 149 11.76 5.20 -26.98
N ARG A 150 11.38 5.84 -28.09
CA ARG A 150 10.13 5.52 -28.79
C ARG A 150 10.43 4.48 -29.86
N GLN A 151 9.61 3.44 -29.99
CA GLN A 151 9.64 2.58 -31.17
C GLN A 151 9.40 3.44 -32.42
N GLU A 152 10.15 3.20 -33.49
CA GLU A 152 9.86 3.77 -34.81
C GLU A 152 8.49 3.25 -35.27
N THR A 153 7.48 4.11 -35.18
CA THR A 153 6.17 3.86 -35.76
C THR A 153 6.10 4.47 -37.16
N ASP A 154 5.48 3.77 -38.11
CA ASP A 154 5.22 4.19 -39.50
C ASP A 154 4.14 5.31 -39.60
N ASP A 155 4.16 6.24 -38.64
CA ASP A 155 3.12 7.21 -38.36
C ASP A 155 3.14 8.37 -39.37
N LYS A 156 2.03 8.55 -40.08
CA LYS A 156 1.85 9.68 -41.00
C LYS A 156 1.68 11.01 -40.26
N ASN A 157 2.17 12.10 -40.84
CA ASN A 157 2.06 13.45 -40.28
C ASN A 157 1.81 14.53 -41.35
N ALA A 158 1.49 15.75 -40.91
CA ALA A 158 0.95 16.78 -41.79
C ALA A 158 1.94 17.28 -42.85
N THR A 159 3.25 17.12 -42.59
CA THR A 159 4.32 17.56 -43.50
C THR A 159 4.51 16.65 -44.70
N GLN A 160 3.90 15.46 -44.69
CA GLN A 160 3.94 14.51 -45.81
C GLN A 160 2.88 14.81 -46.89
N MET A 161 1.94 15.73 -46.63
CA MET A 161 1.00 16.20 -47.63
C MET A 161 1.58 17.38 -48.42
N ASP A 162 1.23 17.49 -49.70
CA ASP A 162 1.56 18.70 -50.48
C ASP A 162 0.82 19.90 -49.91
N TYR A 163 1.57 20.75 -49.20
CA TYR A 163 1.03 21.90 -48.49
C TYR A 163 0.21 22.84 -49.39
N ASN A 164 0.76 23.24 -50.55
CA ASN A 164 0.14 24.23 -51.42
C ASN A 164 -1.12 23.66 -52.07
N LYS A 165 -1.06 22.39 -52.49
CA LYS A 165 -2.21 21.70 -53.07
C LYS A 165 -3.31 21.51 -52.03
N THR A 166 -2.98 21.09 -50.82
CA THR A 166 -3.97 20.84 -49.75
C THR A 166 -4.65 22.12 -49.31
N ILE A 167 -3.90 23.21 -49.04
CA ILE A 167 -4.50 24.50 -48.67
C ILE A 167 -5.38 25.07 -49.79
N SER A 168 -4.93 24.99 -51.04
CA SER A 168 -5.71 25.46 -52.19
C SER A 168 -7.00 24.65 -52.36
N SER A 169 -6.93 23.32 -52.16
CA SER A 169 -8.10 22.44 -52.20
C SER A 169 -9.11 22.79 -51.11
N LEU A 170 -8.65 22.92 -49.86
CA LEU A 170 -9.51 23.26 -48.72
C LEU A 170 -10.17 24.64 -48.88
N ALA A 171 -9.44 25.64 -49.37
CA ALA A 171 -9.99 26.96 -49.66
C ALA A 171 -11.05 26.91 -50.77
N SER A 172 -10.81 26.13 -51.83
CA SER A 172 -11.81 25.93 -52.90
C SER A 172 -13.07 25.24 -52.37
N LEU A 173 -12.92 24.18 -51.57
CA LEU A 173 -14.04 23.47 -50.94
C LEU A 173 -14.83 24.40 -50.01
N PHE A 174 -14.16 25.22 -49.21
CA PHE A 174 -14.77 26.24 -48.36
C PHE A 174 -15.66 27.20 -49.16
N HIS A 175 -15.19 27.71 -50.29
CA HIS A 175 -15.96 28.63 -51.14
C HIS A 175 -17.09 27.94 -51.92
N SER A 176 -17.01 26.62 -52.12
CA SER A 176 -17.99 25.86 -52.91
C SER A 176 -19.26 25.49 -52.14
N VAL A 177 -19.20 25.38 -50.81
CA VAL A 177 -20.33 24.97 -49.97
C VAL A 177 -21.18 26.17 -49.54
N LYS A 178 -22.49 25.94 -49.33
CA LYS A 178 -23.44 26.98 -48.91
C LYS A 178 -23.78 26.90 -47.42
N ASP A 179 -23.78 25.70 -46.84
CA ASP A 179 -24.08 25.53 -45.41
C ASP A 179 -22.94 26.08 -44.55
N LYS A 180 -23.23 27.09 -43.73
CA LYS A 180 -22.24 27.75 -42.86
C LYS A 180 -21.59 26.79 -41.85
N ARG A 181 -22.29 25.72 -41.44
CA ARG A 181 -21.75 24.70 -40.53
C ARG A 181 -20.68 23.87 -41.24
N ILE A 182 -20.88 23.57 -42.52
CA ILE A 182 -19.89 22.86 -43.33
C ILE A 182 -18.73 23.78 -43.74
N GLN A 183 -19.01 25.05 -44.09
CA GLN A 183 -17.96 26.06 -44.29
C GLN A 183 -17.02 26.17 -43.09
N LEU A 184 -17.57 26.27 -41.87
CA LEU A 184 -16.79 26.35 -40.64
C LEU A 184 -15.87 25.13 -40.45
N ARG A 185 -16.33 23.94 -40.85
CA ARG A 185 -15.55 22.71 -40.77
C ARG A 185 -14.37 22.68 -41.75
N TYR A 186 -14.52 23.17 -42.97
CA TYR A 186 -13.37 23.37 -43.88
C TYR A 186 -12.41 24.42 -43.36
N ALA A 187 -12.93 25.54 -42.82
CA ALA A 187 -12.10 26.57 -42.20
C ALA A 187 -11.26 26.01 -41.04
N PHE A 188 -11.86 25.17 -40.19
CA PHE A 188 -11.17 24.44 -39.13
C PHE A 188 -10.04 23.55 -39.66
N GLN A 189 -10.28 22.78 -40.74
CA GLN A 189 -9.25 21.92 -41.32
C GLN A 189 -8.04 22.72 -41.80
N MET A 190 -8.23 23.91 -42.38
CA MET A 190 -7.10 24.77 -42.78
C MET A 190 -6.30 25.27 -41.58
N VAL A 191 -6.96 25.74 -40.52
CA VAL A 191 -6.28 26.18 -39.29
C VAL A 191 -5.49 25.02 -38.68
N ARG A 192 -6.10 23.84 -38.56
CA ARG A 192 -5.46 22.63 -38.03
C ARG A 192 -4.27 22.19 -38.89
N PHE A 193 -4.43 22.15 -40.21
CA PHE A 193 -3.37 21.73 -41.13
C PHE A 193 -2.16 22.68 -41.08
N ASN A 194 -2.41 23.99 -41.04
CA ASN A 194 -1.34 24.98 -40.88
C ASN A 194 -0.64 24.85 -39.53
N HIS A 195 -1.40 24.71 -38.45
CA HIS A 195 -0.83 24.52 -37.11
C HIS A 195 0.05 23.25 -37.05
N TYR A 196 -0.41 22.14 -37.60
CA TYR A 196 0.35 20.87 -37.56
C TYR A 196 1.56 20.83 -38.50
N ASN A 197 1.56 21.66 -39.55
CA ASN A 197 2.75 21.97 -40.34
C ASN A 197 3.69 22.99 -39.65
N ARG A 198 3.40 23.42 -38.43
CA ARG A 198 4.11 24.46 -37.67
C ARG A 198 4.15 25.83 -38.38
N LYS A 199 3.25 26.05 -39.34
CA LYS A 199 3.04 27.31 -40.05
C LYS A 199 2.11 28.20 -39.24
N TYR A 200 2.62 28.62 -38.09
CA TYR A 200 1.80 29.22 -37.05
C TYR A 200 1.17 30.55 -37.46
N LYS A 201 1.88 31.37 -38.25
CA LYS A 201 1.35 32.63 -38.76
C LYS A 201 0.18 32.39 -39.71
N GLU A 202 0.32 31.42 -40.61
CA GLU A 202 -0.70 31.03 -41.57
C GLU A 202 -1.92 30.40 -40.89
N ALA A 203 -1.73 29.68 -39.78
CA ALA A 203 -2.84 29.19 -38.96
C ALA A 203 -3.63 30.35 -38.33
N VAL A 204 -2.94 31.36 -37.77
CA VAL A 204 -3.57 32.58 -37.24
C VAL A 204 -4.33 33.34 -38.33
N ASP A 205 -3.70 33.53 -39.49
CA ASP A 205 -4.31 34.24 -40.63
C ASP A 205 -5.53 33.50 -41.15
N SER A 206 -5.45 32.17 -41.26
CA SER A 206 -6.57 31.32 -41.69
C SER A 206 -7.76 31.44 -40.73
N PHE A 207 -7.52 31.52 -39.43
CA PHE A 207 -8.59 31.72 -38.45
C PHE A 207 -9.26 33.08 -38.63
N GLN A 208 -8.48 34.15 -38.78
CA GLN A 208 -9.03 35.51 -38.96
C GLN A 208 -9.80 35.64 -40.28
N GLN A 209 -9.33 35.00 -41.35
CA GLN A 209 -9.89 35.11 -42.69
C GLN A 209 -11.13 34.21 -42.89
N PHE A 210 -11.10 32.97 -42.39
CA PHE A 210 -12.09 31.95 -42.75
C PHE A 210 -12.99 31.50 -41.60
N VAL A 211 -12.52 31.57 -40.34
CA VAL A 211 -13.32 31.14 -39.17
C VAL A 211 -14.11 32.31 -38.59
N LYS A 212 -13.42 33.38 -38.20
CA LYS A 212 -14.00 34.52 -37.48
C LYS A 212 -15.17 35.22 -38.22
N PRO A 213 -15.14 35.42 -39.55
CA PRO A 213 -16.24 36.10 -40.25
C PRO A 213 -17.54 35.30 -40.31
N LEU A 214 -17.51 33.98 -40.06
CA LEU A 214 -18.71 33.14 -40.08
C LEU A 214 -19.64 33.40 -38.89
N GLN A 215 -19.12 34.01 -37.80
CA GLN A 215 -19.87 34.34 -36.58
C GLN A 215 -20.68 33.16 -36.03
N ASN A 216 -20.13 31.95 -36.13
CA ASN A 216 -20.73 30.72 -35.65
C ASN A 216 -19.85 30.17 -34.53
N ASN A 217 -20.33 30.23 -33.28
CA ASN A 217 -19.59 29.84 -32.08
C ASN A 217 -19.97 28.43 -31.59
N GLY A 218 -20.18 27.46 -32.51
CA GLY A 218 -20.44 26.05 -32.18
C GLY A 218 -19.19 25.23 -31.83
N SER A 219 -19.31 23.91 -31.65
CA SER A 219 -18.20 23.05 -31.19
C SER A 219 -16.94 23.14 -32.07
N ILE A 220 -17.14 23.28 -33.39
CA ILE A 220 -16.06 23.36 -34.38
C ILE A 220 -15.35 24.71 -34.34
N TYR A 221 -16.03 25.77 -33.92
CA TYR A 221 -15.38 27.05 -33.68
C TYR A 221 -14.36 26.92 -32.54
N TYR A 222 -14.74 26.30 -31.43
CA TYR A 222 -13.83 26.09 -30.31
C TYR A 222 -12.73 25.07 -30.65
N SER A 223 -13.00 24.09 -31.50
CA SER A 223 -11.95 23.24 -32.08
C SER A 223 -10.94 24.06 -32.88
N ALA A 224 -11.39 25.00 -33.71
CA ALA A 224 -10.49 25.91 -34.45
C ALA A 224 -9.77 26.89 -33.54
N LEU A 225 -10.43 27.38 -32.49
CA LEU A 225 -9.84 28.27 -31.48
C LEU A 225 -8.74 27.56 -30.70
N ASN A 226 -8.92 26.27 -30.40
CA ASN A 226 -7.90 25.42 -29.76
C ASN A 226 -6.63 25.32 -30.62
N GLN A 227 -6.79 25.13 -31.93
CA GLN A 227 -5.68 25.09 -32.88
C GLN A 227 -5.02 26.47 -33.06
N LEU A 228 -5.82 27.55 -33.08
CA LEU A 228 -5.32 28.92 -33.07
C LEU A 228 -4.45 29.19 -31.84
N ALA A 229 -4.92 28.81 -30.65
CA ALA A 229 -4.21 29.01 -29.39
C ALA A 229 -2.87 28.25 -29.38
N GLY A 230 -2.84 27.03 -29.92
CA GLY A 230 -1.60 26.27 -30.15
C GLY A 230 -0.62 27.00 -31.09
N ALA A 231 -1.12 27.54 -32.20
CA ALA A 231 -0.30 28.33 -33.12
C ALA A 231 0.23 29.63 -32.47
N GLN A 232 -0.60 30.35 -31.72
CA GLN A 232 -0.18 31.54 -30.96
C GLN A 232 0.91 31.21 -29.95
N ARG A 233 0.80 30.07 -29.26
CA ARG A 233 1.88 29.57 -28.38
C ARG A 233 3.17 29.36 -29.17
N GLY A 234 3.09 28.73 -30.34
CA GLY A 234 4.23 28.54 -31.24
C GLY A 234 4.90 29.83 -31.71
N LEU A 235 4.14 30.93 -31.80
CA LEU A 235 4.64 32.28 -32.10
C LEU A 235 5.17 33.05 -30.87
N GLY A 236 5.12 32.47 -29.67
CA GLY A 236 5.49 33.16 -28.44
C GLY A 236 4.44 34.14 -27.91
N LEU A 237 3.23 34.18 -28.49
CA LEU A 237 2.10 35.01 -28.04
C LEU A 237 1.40 34.37 -26.84
N LYS A 238 2.12 34.26 -25.72
CA LYS A 238 1.73 33.43 -24.56
C LYS A 238 0.40 33.86 -23.92
N GLU A 239 0.18 35.16 -23.73
CA GLU A 239 -1.02 35.70 -23.10
C GLU A 239 -2.27 35.42 -23.94
N ASP A 240 -2.20 35.64 -25.25
CA ASP A 240 -3.31 35.35 -26.16
C ASP A 240 -3.59 33.86 -26.30
N ALA A 241 -2.54 33.03 -26.31
CA ALA A 241 -2.69 31.59 -26.30
C ALA A 241 -3.43 31.11 -25.04
N ASN A 242 -2.99 31.55 -23.85
CA ASN A 242 -3.64 31.18 -22.59
C ASN A 242 -5.10 31.66 -22.55
N TRP A 243 -5.38 32.89 -23.00
CA TRP A 243 -6.76 33.39 -23.09
C TRP A 243 -7.64 32.55 -24.02
N ASN A 244 -7.14 32.18 -25.19
CA ASN A 244 -7.93 31.41 -26.15
C ASN A 244 -8.12 29.96 -25.69
N PHE A 245 -7.12 29.32 -25.07
CA PHE A 245 -7.32 28.02 -24.43
C PHE A 245 -8.33 28.11 -23.28
N PHE A 246 -8.32 29.17 -22.48
CA PHE A 246 -9.31 29.41 -21.43
C PHE A 246 -10.74 29.53 -22.01
N GLN A 247 -10.91 30.22 -23.14
CA GLN A 247 -12.21 30.31 -23.81
C GLN A 247 -12.66 28.94 -24.37
N VAL A 248 -11.74 28.12 -24.90
CA VAL A 248 -12.06 26.73 -25.29
C VAL A 248 -12.49 25.92 -24.07
N PHE A 249 -11.75 26.02 -22.96
CA PHE A 249 -12.08 25.36 -21.71
C PHE A 249 -13.47 25.74 -21.20
N LEU A 250 -13.80 27.03 -21.20
CA LEU A 250 -15.07 27.56 -20.72
C LEU A 250 -16.26 27.06 -21.54
N HIS A 251 -16.10 26.95 -22.85
CA HIS A 251 -17.21 26.74 -23.79
C HIS A 251 -17.28 25.34 -24.42
N SER A 252 -16.36 24.44 -24.08
CA SER A 252 -16.37 23.05 -24.57
C SER A 252 -16.54 22.07 -23.41
N LYS A 253 -17.12 20.90 -23.69
CA LYS A 253 -17.21 19.77 -22.76
C LYS A 253 -16.08 18.77 -22.96
N ASN A 254 -15.86 18.32 -24.21
CA ASN A 254 -14.86 17.30 -24.56
C ASN A 254 -13.44 17.86 -24.76
N LEU A 255 -13.28 19.17 -24.94
CA LEU A 255 -11.96 19.81 -25.11
C LEU A 255 -11.37 20.35 -23.80
N LYS A 256 -12.05 20.23 -22.65
CA LYS A 256 -11.59 20.81 -21.37
C LYS A 256 -10.20 20.29 -20.98
N GLU A 257 -9.98 18.98 -20.98
CA GLU A 257 -8.70 18.37 -20.61
C GLU A 257 -7.56 18.82 -21.54
N SER A 258 -7.82 18.82 -22.86
CA SER A 258 -6.85 19.26 -23.87
C SER A 258 -6.52 20.76 -23.72
N ALA A 259 -7.54 21.59 -23.51
CA ALA A 259 -7.37 23.02 -23.30
C ALA A 259 -6.61 23.31 -22.01
N TYR A 260 -6.96 22.62 -20.92
CA TYR A 260 -6.28 22.73 -19.63
C TYR A 260 -4.80 22.35 -19.71
N THR A 261 -4.48 21.17 -20.23
CA THR A 261 -3.09 20.72 -20.44
C THR A 261 -2.29 21.70 -21.30
N SER A 262 -2.96 22.36 -22.24
CA SER A 262 -2.33 23.31 -23.15
C SER A 262 -2.15 24.70 -22.53
N MET A 263 -2.95 25.07 -21.52
CA MET A 263 -2.76 26.30 -20.73
C MET A 263 -1.46 26.20 -19.92
N LYS A 264 -0.69 27.29 -19.90
CA LYS A 264 0.54 27.40 -19.09
C LYS A 264 0.38 28.60 -18.19
N LEU A 265 -0.30 28.38 -17.08
CA LEU A 265 -0.51 29.36 -16.01
C LEU A 265 0.53 29.07 -14.92
N SER A 266 1.80 29.34 -15.22
CA SER A 266 2.95 28.93 -14.38
C SER A 266 3.46 30.04 -13.45
N ASP A 267 2.83 31.21 -13.48
CA ASP A 267 3.23 32.39 -12.71
C ASP A 267 2.02 33.31 -12.44
N GLU A 268 2.14 34.12 -11.40
CA GLU A 268 1.11 35.07 -10.97
C GLU A 268 0.71 36.04 -12.10
N SER A 269 1.67 36.48 -12.92
CA SER A 269 1.42 37.45 -13.98
C SER A 269 0.48 36.91 -15.07
N SER A 270 0.65 35.64 -15.41
CA SER A 270 -0.19 34.92 -16.37
C SER A 270 -1.64 34.80 -15.88
N PHE A 271 -1.82 34.60 -14.57
CA PHE A 271 -3.14 34.55 -13.95
C PHE A 271 -3.80 35.93 -13.86
N GLN A 272 -3.06 36.96 -13.43
CA GLN A 272 -3.57 38.34 -13.38
C GLN A 272 -4.01 38.84 -14.76
N ASN A 273 -3.32 38.43 -15.83
CA ASN A 273 -3.74 38.71 -17.20
C ASN A 273 -5.11 38.08 -17.51
N LEU A 274 -5.31 36.80 -17.14
CA LEU A 274 -6.56 36.09 -17.33
C LEU A 274 -7.72 36.78 -16.61
N LEU A 275 -7.56 37.09 -15.32
CA LEU A 275 -8.56 37.79 -14.50
C LEU A 275 -8.88 39.19 -15.05
N LYS A 276 -7.86 39.94 -15.49
CA LYS A 276 -8.06 41.27 -16.08
C LYS A 276 -8.89 41.21 -17.38
N ARG A 277 -8.75 40.13 -18.15
CA ARG A 277 -9.50 39.92 -19.39
C ARG A 277 -10.91 39.37 -19.16
N ALA A 278 -11.16 38.67 -18.05
CA ALA A 278 -12.46 38.14 -17.66
C ALA A 278 -13.46 39.27 -17.36
N LYS A 279 -14.50 39.41 -18.18
CA LYS A 279 -15.46 40.51 -18.11
C LYS A 279 -16.70 40.14 -17.31
N ASN A 280 -17.18 38.91 -17.46
CA ASN A 280 -18.41 38.46 -16.81
C ASN A 280 -18.13 37.55 -15.59
N GLU A 281 -19.16 37.35 -14.78
CA GLU A 281 -19.08 36.55 -13.55
C GLU A 281 -18.65 35.11 -13.82
N ASN A 282 -19.16 34.48 -14.88
CA ASN A 282 -18.80 33.10 -15.24
C ASN A 282 -17.32 32.95 -15.61
N GLU A 283 -16.78 33.89 -16.40
CA GLU A 283 -15.34 33.93 -16.72
C GLU A 283 -14.48 34.11 -15.47
N LYS A 284 -14.87 35.02 -14.57
CA LYS A 284 -14.13 35.25 -13.32
C LYS A 284 -14.16 34.02 -12.40
N ALA A 285 -15.33 33.42 -12.22
CA ALA A 285 -15.50 32.21 -11.42
C ALA A 285 -14.67 31.05 -11.99
N MET A 286 -14.67 30.86 -13.32
CA MET A 286 -13.87 29.82 -13.96
C MET A 286 -12.37 30.05 -13.85
N ALA A 287 -11.91 31.31 -13.91
CA ALA A 287 -10.51 31.64 -13.69
C ALA A 287 -10.07 31.24 -12.26
N TYR A 288 -10.84 31.59 -11.23
CA TYR A 288 -10.56 31.17 -9.86
C TYR A 288 -10.62 29.65 -9.67
N PHE A 289 -11.52 28.96 -10.39
CA PHE A 289 -11.58 27.50 -10.37
C PHE A 289 -10.29 26.86 -10.91
N LEU A 290 -9.74 27.38 -12.01
CA LEU A 290 -8.47 26.90 -12.55
C LEU A 290 -7.31 27.09 -11.55
N LEU A 291 -7.31 28.19 -10.80
CA LEU A 291 -6.31 28.43 -9.74
C LEU A 291 -6.49 27.44 -8.58
N GLY A 292 -7.74 27.24 -8.12
CA GLY A 292 -8.05 26.26 -7.07
C GLY A 292 -7.78 24.80 -7.47
N TYR A 293 -7.58 24.52 -8.77
CA TYR A 293 -7.16 23.21 -9.27
C TYR A 293 -5.63 23.08 -9.36
N GLN A 294 -4.90 24.16 -9.66
CA GLN A 294 -3.44 24.14 -9.88
C GLN A 294 -2.62 24.06 -8.59
N ASP A 295 -3.14 24.55 -7.46
CA ASP A 295 -2.39 24.61 -6.20
C ASP A 295 -2.56 23.33 -5.36
N PHE A 296 -1.44 22.69 -5.01
CA PHE A 296 -1.39 21.47 -4.18
C PHE A 296 -1.54 21.76 -2.67
N ASN A 297 -2.44 22.64 -2.24
CA ASN A 297 -2.91 22.77 -0.84
C ASN A 297 -4.12 23.72 -0.71
N ASN A 298 -5.08 23.35 0.15
CA ASN A 298 -6.30 24.04 0.59
C ASN A 298 -7.09 24.83 -0.49
N PRO A 299 -8.18 24.26 -1.07
CA PRO A 299 -9.01 24.93 -2.09
C PRO A 299 -9.89 26.07 -1.55
N LEU A 300 -10.02 26.25 -0.23
CA LEU A 300 -10.97 27.17 0.39
C LEU A 300 -10.81 28.64 -0.03
N PRO A 301 -9.60 29.22 -0.15
CA PRO A 301 -9.45 30.61 -0.58
C PRO A 301 -10.08 30.88 -1.95
N MET A 302 -9.93 29.95 -2.88
CA MET A 302 -10.53 30.07 -4.22
C MET A 302 -12.03 29.81 -4.21
N MET A 303 -12.50 28.90 -3.36
CA MET A 303 -13.93 28.69 -3.14
C MET A 303 -14.62 29.96 -2.61
N GLU A 304 -13.98 30.71 -1.71
CA GLU A 304 -14.50 31.99 -1.20
C GLU A 304 -14.61 33.06 -2.29
N GLU A 305 -13.63 33.14 -3.20
CA GLU A 305 -13.71 34.06 -4.36
C GLU A 305 -14.82 33.68 -5.34
N ILE A 306 -14.98 32.39 -5.65
CA ILE A 306 -16.07 31.91 -6.51
C ILE A 306 -17.42 32.14 -5.85
N TYR A 307 -17.54 31.91 -4.54
CA TYR A 307 -18.78 32.16 -3.79
C TYR A 307 -19.19 33.64 -3.86
N LYS A 308 -18.25 34.59 -3.71
CA LYS A 308 -18.54 36.03 -3.82
C LYS A 308 -19.09 36.41 -5.20
N ILE A 309 -18.68 35.68 -6.24
CA ILE A 309 -19.12 35.91 -7.63
C ILE A 309 -20.47 35.26 -7.88
N ASN A 310 -20.59 33.96 -7.59
CA ASN A 310 -21.79 33.19 -7.84
C ASN A 310 -21.91 32.02 -6.84
N PRO A 311 -22.72 32.17 -5.78
CA PRO A 311 -23.00 31.08 -4.83
C PRO A 311 -23.70 29.85 -5.44
N GLN A 312 -24.32 29.99 -6.62
CA GLN A 312 -24.95 28.87 -7.33
C GLN A 312 -23.99 28.12 -8.26
N SER A 313 -22.71 28.50 -8.30
CA SER A 313 -21.74 27.90 -9.21
C SER A 313 -21.48 26.43 -8.89
N GLU A 314 -21.65 25.55 -9.88
CA GLU A 314 -21.33 24.11 -9.77
C GLU A 314 -19.81 23.87 -9.56
N LEU A 315 -18.96 24.86 -9.88
CA LEU A 315 -17.52 24.82 -9.61
C LEU A 315 -17.21 24.63 -8.12
N LEU A 316 -18.08 25.16 -7.24
CA LEU A 316 -17.94 25.02 -5.79
C LEU A 316 -18.15 23.57 -5.34
N GLN A 317 -19.01 22.79 -6.03
CA GLN A 317 -19.20 21.38 -5.71
C GLN A 317 -17.94 20.56 -6.02
N VAL A 318 -17.28 20.86 -7.14
CA VAL A 318 -16.03 20.19 -7.55
C VAL A 318 -14.93 20.47 -6.54
N LEU A 319 -14.68 21.73 -6.19
CA LEU A 319 -13.64 22.09 -5.21
C LEU A 319 -13.96 21.53 -3.81
N THR A 320 -15.24 21.48 -3.42
CA THR A 320 -15.65 20.85 -2.15
C THR A 320 -15.40 19.35 -2.16
N ALA A 321 -15.71 18.64 -3.25
CA ALA A 321 -15.45 17.21 -3.38
C ALA A 321 -13.95 16.90 -3.30
N ARG A 322 -13.12 17.73 -3.95
CA ARG A 322 -11.64 17.66 -3.83
C ARG A 322 -11.19 17.89 -2.39
N ALA A 323 -11.71 18.92 -1.72
CA ALA A 323 -11.37 19.25 -0.34
C ALA A 323 -11.69 18.10 0.62
N ILE A 324 -12.86 17.48 0.45
CA ILE A 324 -13.25 16.30 1.24
C ILE A 324 -12.28 15.15 0.97
N ASN A 325 -11.97 14.88 -0.30
CA ASN A 325 -11.09 13.77 -0.66
C ASN A 325 -9.64 13.94 -0.17
N GLU A 326 -9.15 15.17 -0.12
CA GLU A 326 -7.86 15.49 0.51
C GLU A 326 -7.92 15.27 2.03
N LEU A 327 -9.00 15.64 2.71
CA LEU A 327 -9.20 15.29 4.13
C LEU A 327 -9.27 13.77 4.35
N GLU A 328 -9.90 12.99 3.46
CA GLU A 328 -9.97 11.52 3.58
C GLU A 328 -8.59 10.88 3.64
N ARG A 329 -7.58 11.43 2.94
CA ARG A 329 -6.21 10.90 2.95
C ARG A 329 -5.54 10.98 4.32
N SER A 330 -5.90 11.98 5.12
CA SER A 330 -5.39 12.15 6.48
C SER A 330 -6.29 11.53 7.56
N TYR A 331 -7.59 11.38 7.32
CA TYR A 331 -8.52 10.80 8.29
C TYR A 331 -8.76 9.30 8.12
N LEU A 332 -8.52 8.76 6.91
CA LEU A 332 -8.86 7.40 6.52
C LEU A 332 -7.69 6.68 5.81
N PRO A 333 -6.46 6.70 6.35
CA PRO A 333 -5.34 5.98 5.74
C PRO A 333 -5.55 4.46 5.77
N LEU A 334 -4.93 3.73 4.84
CA LEU A 334 -4.99 2.26 4.84
C LEU A 334 -4.22 1.61 5.98
N SER A 335 -3.19 2.29 6.45
CA SER A 335 -2.36 1.89 7.56
C SER A 335 -2.31 3.03 8.56
N TYR A 336 -2.73 2.75 9.80
CA TYR A 336 -2.59 3.68 10.90
C TYR A 336 -1.22 3.43 11.53
N SER A 337 -0.33 4.42 11.51
CA SER A 337 1.04 4.28 12.02
C SER A 337 1.03 3.93 13.52
N ALA A 338 1.91 3.00 13.91
CA ALA A 338 2.10 2.60 15.30
C ALA A 338 3.31 3.29 15.96
N GLU A 339 3.97 4.21 15.27
CA GLU A 339 5.14 4.90 15.79
C GLU A 339 4.74 6.01 16.76
N ASP A 340 5.44 6.08 17.89
CA ASP A 340 5.21 7.09 18.91
C ASP A 340 5.63 8.46 18.41
N ASN A 341 4.66 9.22 17.90
CA ASN A 341 4.87 10.62 17.66
C ASN A 341 4.64 11.43 18.95
N PHE A 342 5.53 11.23 19.93
CA PHE A 342 5.61 12.04 21.13
C PHE A 342 6.28 13.38 20.82
N ASN A 343 5.75 14.17 19.86
CA ASN A 343 6.22 15.53 19.61
C ASN A 343 5.14 16.53 19.11
N SER A 344 3.89 16.12 18.86
CA SER A 344 2.82 17.08 18.52
C SER A 344 2.11 17.70 19.74
N ALA A 345 2.41 17.26 20.96
CA ALA A 345 1.85 17.82 22.19
C ALA A 345 2.58 19.07 22.74
N LEU A 346 3.49 19.68 21.96
CA LEU A 346 4.19 20.92 22.32
C LEU A 346 4.09 22.00 21.23
N SER A 347 2.88 22.21 20.70
CA SER A 347 2.50 23.55 20.21
C SER A 347 1.57 24.19 21.22
N PRO A 348 2.03 25.13 22.07
CA PRO A 348 1.13 25.90 22.88
C PRO A 348 0.36 26.83 21.95
N SER A 349 -0.91 26.50 21.70
CA SER A 349 -1.88 27.50 21.29
C SER A 349 -1.85 28.62 22.33
N SER A 350 -1.60 29.83 21.85
CA SER A 350 -1.49 31.02 22.67
C SER A 350 -2.87 31.36 23.26
N SER A 351 -3.16 30.82 24.43
CA SER A 351 -4.22 31.34 25.30
C SER A 351 -3.67 31.53 26.71
N LYS A 352 -3.63 32.80 27.13
CA LYS A 352 -3.25 33.22 28.48
C LYS A 352 -4.25 32.66 29.48
N ALA A 353 -3.80 31.85 30.44
CA ALA A 353 -4.46 31.70 31.73
C ALA A 353 -3.47 31.24 32.82
N THR A 354 -3.12 32.20 33.67
CA THR A 354 -2.87 32.12 35.14
C THR A 354 -2.23 30.88 35.79
N LYS A 355 -1.09 31.15 36.43
CA LYS A 355 -0.39 30.36 37.45
C LYS A 355 -1.34 29.70 38.48
N ALA A 356 -1.14 28.40 38.71
CA ALA A 356 -1.51 27.72 39.95
C ALA A 356 -0.42 26.71 40.32
N GLU A 357 -0.15 26.60 41.62
CA GLU A 357 0.98 25.93 42.27
C GLU A 357 1.00 24.41 42.12
N ALA A 358 2.21 23.84 42.14
CA ALA A 358 2.47 22.41 42.13
C ALA A 358 2.17 21.76 43.49
N PRO A 359 1.64 20.51 43.51
CA PRO A 359 1.82 19.63 44.66
C PRO A 359 2.67 18.38 44.35
N GLU A 360 3.59 18.17 45.29
CA GLU A 360 4.47 17.07 45.64
C GLU A 360 4.24 15.64 45.10
N LYS A 361 5.39 15.03 44.75
CA LYS A 361 5.62 13.60 44.51
C LYS A 361 5.16 12.72 45.69
N LYS A 362 4.27 11.75 45.44
CA LYS A 362 4.13 10.56 46.29
C LYS A 362 4.79 9.34 45.64
N LYS A 363 5.65 8.69 46.42
CA LYS A 363 6.38 7.45 46.13
C LYS A 363 5.42 6.29 45.83
N GLU A 364 5.57 5.65 44.68
CA GLU A 364 4.93 4.38 44.35
C GLU A 364 5.55 3.22 45.14
N GLN A 365 4.71 2.46 45.85
CA GLN A 365 5.05 1.14 46.34
C GLN A 365 4.97 0.13 45.17
N LYS A 366 6.11 -0.44 44.78
CA LYS A 366 6.18 -1.54 43.82
C LYS A 366 5.55 -2.80 44.41
N VAL A 367 4.42 -3.22 43.87
CA VAL A 367 3.84 -4.55 44.15
C VAL A 367 4.64 -5.59 43.37
N GLY A 368 5.19 -6.59 44.07
CA GLY A 368 6.08 -7.61 43.52
C GLY A 368 5.41 -8.57 42.52
N PHE A 369 6.19 -9.02 41.55
CA PHE A 369 5.82 -9.93 40.44
C PHE A 369 5.00 -11.16 40.88
N PHE A 370 5.35 -11.78 42.00
CA PHE A 370 4.63 -12.94 42.54
C PHE A 370 3.23 -12.61 43.08
N GLN A 371 2.97 -11.39 43.53
CA GLN A 371 1.65 -10.97 44.01
C GLN A 371 0.69 -10.69 42.84
N ARG A 372 1.21 -10.21 41.69
CA ARG A 372 0.44 -10.07 40.44
C ARG A 372 0.06 -11.43 39.87
N ILE A 373 1.00 -12.39 39.89
CA ILE A 373 0.74 -13.78 39.46
C ILE A 373 -0.27 -14.47 40.39
N TRP A 374 -0.17 -14.28 41.71
CA TRP A 374 -1.12 -14.87 42.65
C TRP A 374 -2.53 -14.29 42.53
N ASN A 375 -2.66 -12.98 42.28
CA ASN A 375 -3.96 -12.33 42.05
C ASN A 375 -4.59 -12.78 40.71
N PHE A 376 -3.77 -13.03 39.68
CA PHE A 376 -4.20 -13.58 38.40
C PHE A 376 -4.67 -15.04 38.50
N ILE A 377 -3.94 -15.91 39.20
CA ILE A 377 -4.32 -17.32 39.41
C ILE A 377 -5.61 -17.44 40.23
N LYS A 378 -5.84 -16.56 41.21
CA LYS A 378 -7.13 -16.50 41.94
C LYS A 378 -8.31 -16.14 41.04
N SER A 379 -8.10 -15.36 39.98
CA SER A 379 -9.15 -14.99 39.02
C SER A 379 -9.51 -16.10 38.03
N LEU A 380 -8.57 -17.01 37.73
CA LEU A 380 -8.76 -18.09 36.76
C LEU A 380 -9.42 -19.36 37.34
N PHE A 381 -9.47 -19.51 38.68
CA PHE A 381 -9.97 -20.75 39.31
C PHE A 381 -11.09 -20.55 40.36
N SER A 382 -11.64 -19.33 40.53
CA SER A 382 -12.83 -19.14 41.38
C SER A 382 -14.12 -19.41 40.62
N SER A 383 -14.62 -20.64 40.67
CA SER A 383 -15.96 -21.01 40.23
C SER A 383 -17.01 -20.66 41.29
N SER A 384 -17.49 -19.41 41.28
CA SER A 384 -18.84 -19.01 41.73
C SER A 384 -19.11 -17.54 41.35
N PRO A 385 -20.37 -17.18 41.02
CA PRO A 385 -20.66 -15.96 40.28
C PRO A 385 -20.67 -14.75 41.21
N SER A 386 -19.59 -13.98 41.22
CA SER A 386 -19.61 -12.60 41.70
C SER A 386 -19.19 -11.67 40.57
N LYS A 387 -20.15 -10.84 40.14
CA LYS A 387 -19.96 -9.73 39.19
C LYS A 387 -18.82 -8.82 39.68
N THR A 388 -17.68 -8.88 39.00
CA THR A 388 -16.72 -7.76 38.94
C THR A 388 -16.25 -7.63 37.51
N THR A 389 -17.05 -6.88 36.74
CA THR A 389 -16.67 -6.25 35.49
C THR A 389 -15.56 -5.24 35.77
N ASN A 390 -14.33 -5.52 35.34
CA ASN A 390 -13.45 -4.44 34.91
C ASN A 390 -13.92 -4.02 33.51
N SER A 391 -15.09 -3.40 33.43
CA SER A 391 -15.56 -2.77 32.21
C SER A 391 -14.72 -1.51 32.01
N THR A 392 -13.80 -1.54 31.05
CA THR A 392 -13.37 -0.31 30.38
C THR A 392 -14.66 0.40 29.97
N SER A 393 -14.95 1.54 30.59
CA SER A 393 -16.22 2.25 30.38
C SER A 393 -16.40 2.56 28.89
N SER A 394 -17.65 2.55 28.39
CA SER A 394 -17.95 2.94 27.01
C SER A 394 -17.38 4.32 26.66
N GLU A 395 -17.29 5.21 27.64
CA GLU A 395 -16.70 6.54 27.53
C GLU A 395 -15.18 6.48 27.27
N SER A 396 -14.44 5.64 27.99
CA SER A 396 -13.00 5.43 27.73
C SER A 396 -12.70 4.78 26.36
N LEU A 397 -13.58 3.91 25.86
CA LEU A 397 -13.44 3.33 24.51
C LEU A 397 -13.75 4.36 23.43
N THR A 398 -14.80 5.17 23.64
CA THR A 398 -15.20 6.25 22.72
C THR A 398 -14.11 7.31 22.57
N ASN A 399 -13.44 7.65 23.67
CA ASN A 399 -12.42 8.70 23.74
C ASN A 399 -10.99 8.20 23.49
N SER A 400 -10.82 6.93 23.09
CA SER A 400 -9.49 6.41 22.75
C SER A 400 -8.88 7.19 21.58
N ALA A 401 -7.61 7.61 21.73
CA ALA A 401 -6.84 8.25 20.67
C ALA A 401 -6.68 7.35 19.43
N TYR A 402 -6.68 6.03 19.63
CA TYR A 402 -6.53 5.02 18.56
C TYR A 402 -7.87 4.53 17.98
N ARG A 403 -8.99 5.19 18.31
CA ARG A 403 -10.30 4.84 17.73
C ARG A 403 -10.40 5.39 16.32
N ILE A 404 -10.54 4.55 15.31
CA ILE A 404 -10.66 5.03 13.92
C ILE A 404 -12.10 5.49 13.60
N PRO A 405 -12.28 6.51 12.73
CA PRO A 405 -11.23 7.33 12.09
C PRO A 405 -10.68 8.45 13.00
N TYR A 406 -9.41 8.79 12.84
CA TYR A 406 -8.76 9.98 13.43
C TYR A 406 -7.85 10.63 12.40
N TYR A 407 -7.58 11.92 12.60
CA TYR A 407 -6.62 12.65 11.78
C TYR A 407 -5.19 12.17 12.11
N ASP A 408 -4.52 11.62 11.10
CA ASP A 408 -3.10 11.28 11.11
C ASP A 408 -2.34 12.31 10.27
N ALA A 409 -1.50 13.11 10.92
CA ALA A 409 -0.71 14.16 10.26
C ALA A 409 0.44 13.58 9.42
N GLU A 410 0.85 12.34 9.69
CA GLU A 410 2.02 11.69 9.08
C GLU A 410 1.66 10.65 8.02
N SER A 411 0.37 10.33 7.84
CA SER A 411 -0.07 9.34 6.84
C SER A 411 0.11 9.79 5.38
N ASN A 412 0.45 11.06 5.14
CA ASN A 412 0.81 11.55 3.81
C ASN A 412 2.23 11.11 3.44
N LEU A 413 2.35 9.86 3.00
CA LEU A 413 3.59 9.21 2.53
C LEU A 413 4.25 9.90 1.32
N THR A 414 3.60 10.90 0.70
CA THR A 414 4.20 11.72 -0.38
C THR A 414 5.29 12.68 0.08
N GLY A 415 5.52 12.83 1.39
CA GLY A 415 6.54 13.74 1.93
C GLY A 415 6.18 15.22 1.84
N ASP A 416 4.95 15.56 1.45
CA ASP A 416 4.44 16.93 1.56
C ASP A 416 4.07 17.22 3.02
N ALA A 417 5.02 17.86 3.72
CA ALA A 417 4.97 18.22 5.14
C ALA A 417 3.85 19.20 5.56
N ASN A 418 2.79 19.37 4.74
CA ASN A 418 1.80 20.44 4.87
C ASN A 418 0.34 19.95 4.73
N SER A 419 -0.01 18.73 5.18
CA SER A 419 -1.43 18.40 5.31
C SER A 419 -2.05 19.32 6.38
N HIS A 420 -2.74 20.36 5.96
CA HIS A 420 -3.40 21.27 6.88
C HIS A 420 -4.79 20.70 7.17
N ASN A 421 -5.09 20.39 8.43
CA ASN A 421 -6.43 19.96 8.82
C ASN A 421 -7.40 21.16 8.76
N TYR A 422 -8.00 21.39 7.60
CA TYR A 422 -8.93 22.51 7.35
C TYR A 422 -10.42 22.13 7.53
N ILE A 423 -10.70 21.06 8.29
CA ILE A 423 -12.07 20.52 8.42
C ILE A 423 -13.06 21.56 8.98
N ASP A 424 -12.61 22.41 9.90
CA ASP A 424 -13.45 23.43 10.55
C ASP A 424 -13.76 24.61 9.63
N GLU A 425 -12.77 25.05 8.84
CA GLU A 425 -12.96 26.07 7.82
C GLU A 425 -13.90 25.56 6.71
N LEU A 426 -13.73 24.30 6.28
CA LEU A 426 -14.61 23.67 5.30
C LEU A 426 -16.03 23.50 5.85
N ALA A 427 -16.19 23.08 7.11
CA ALA A 427 -17.50 23.01 7.77
C ALA A 427 -18.19 24.37 7.79
N SER A 428 -17.44 25.43 8.10
CA SER A 428 -17.93 26.81 8.13
C SER A 428 -18.37 27.28 6.75
N PHE A 429 -17.59 26.96 5.72
CA PHE A 429 -17.94 27.24 4.32
C PHE A 429 -19.20 26.49 3.87
N ILE A 430 -19.33 25.20 4.19
CA ILE A 430 -20.51 24.40 3.83
C ILE A 430 -21.78 24.94 4.50
N LYS A 431 -21.71 25.33 5.78
CA LYS A 431 -22.85 25.97 6.48
C LYS A 431 -23.27 27.30 5.85
N LYS A 432 -22.31 28.06 5.33
CA LYS A 432 -22.58 29.28 4.56
C LYS A 432 -23.28 28.94 3.24
N MET A 433 -22.78 27.94 2.51
CA MET A 433 -23.38 27.46 1.26
C MET A 433 -24.83 27.00 1.43
N GLN A 434 -25.18 26.27 2.50
CA GLN A 434 -26.55 25.82 2.73
C GLN A 434 -27.57 26.97 2.90
N LYS A 435 -27.14 28.17 3.29
CA LYS A 435 -28.02 29.34 3.40
C LYS A 435 -28.35 29.93 2.04
N ASP A 436 -27.36 29.95 1.16
CA ASP A 436 -27.45 30.65 -0.12
C ASP A 436 -27.74 29.72 -1.29
N ASN A 437 -27.55 28.41 -1.15
CA ASN A 437 -27.70 27.40 -2.19
C ASN A 437 -28.56 26.23 -1.72
N SER A 438 -29.63 25.94 -2.46
CA SER A 438 -30.63 24.92 -2.09
C SER A 438 -30.28 23.48 -2.54
N SER A 439 -29.09 23.25 -3.11
CA SER A 439 -28.67 21.91 -3.52
C SER A 439 -28.51 20.97 -2.33
N GLU A 440 -29.08 19.77 -2.41
CA GLU A 440 -28.93 18.73 -1.38
C GLU A 440 -27.47 18.25 -1.25
N PHE A 441 -26.62 18.49 -2.26
CA PHE A 441 -25.17 18.27 -2.18
C PHE A 441 -24.58 18.85 -0.90
N TRP A 442 -24.96 20.07 -0.51
CA TRP A 442 -24.40 20.77 0.65
C TRP A 442 -24.81 20.16 1.99
N LYS A 443 -25.96 19.48 2.05
CA LYS A 443 -26.37 18.72 3.24
C LYS A 443 -25.66 17.37 3.31
N ILE A 444 -25.45 16.73 2.16
CA ILE A 444 -24.68 15.47 2.08
C ILE A 444 -23.23 15.71 2.52
N THR A 445 -22.60 16.80 2.06
CA THR A 445 -21.23 17.14 2.46
C THR A 445 -21.15 17.52 3.94
N ASP A 446 -22.10 18.29 4.49
CA ASP A 446 -22.14 18.59 5.93
C ASP A 446 -22.29 17.32 6.78
N ALA A 447 -23.20 16.42 6.41
CA ALA A 447 -23.31 15.12 7.08
C ALA A 447 -21.98 14.34 7.03
N TYR A 448 -21.20 14.46 5.95
CA TYR A 448 -19.92 13.78 5.81
C TYR A 448 -18.84 14.41 6.71
N ILE A 449 -18.81 15.74 6.79
CA ILE A 449 -17.94 16.45 7.73
C ILE A 449 -18.29 16.10 9.18
N GLN A 450 -19.58 15.99 9.52
CA GLN A 450 -19.99 15.50 10.84
C GLN A 450 -19.52 14.06 11.09
N PHE A 451 -19.51 13.18 10.09
CA PHE A 451 -18.98 11.82 10.20
C PHE A 451 -17.47 11.82 10.50
N LEU A 452 -16.67 12.60 9.76
CA LEU A 452 -15.23 12.74 10.00
C LEU A 452 -14.93 13.33 11.39
N ASN A 453 -15.74 14.29 11.84
CA ASN A 453 -15.69 14.85 13.20
C ASN A 453 -16.27 13.92 14.29
N ARG A 454 -16.63 12.67 13.96
CA ARG A 454 -17.23 11.68 14.86
C ARG A 454 -18.59 12.07 15.47
N ASN A 455 -19.25 13.07 14.90
CA ASN A 455 -20.61 13.50 15.27
C ASN A 455 -21.67 12.67 14.52
N TYR A 456 -21.62 11.34 14.67
CA TYR A 456 -22.46 10.41 13.88
C TYR A 456 -23.97 10.63 14.05
N LYS A 457 -24.40 11.07 15.24
CA LYS A 457 -25.81 11.38 15.51
C LYS A 457 -26.29 12.59 14.70
N GLU A 458 -25.48 13.64 14.66
CA GLU A 458 -25.76 14.84 13.86
C GLU A 458 -25.73 14.50 12.37
N SER A 459 -24.71 13.74 11.94
CA SER A 459 -24.61 13.23 10.57
C SER A 459 -25.89 12.50 10.15
N ASN A 460 -26.39 11.55 10.94
CA ASN A 460 -27.64 10.85 10.65
C ASN A 460 -28.86 11.77 10.63
N SER A 461 -28.97 12.71 11.58
CA SER A 461 -30.07 13.69 11.60
C SER A 461 -30.11 14.53 10.33
N ILE A 462 -28.96 14.96 9.82
CA ILE A 462 -28.86 15.69 8.54
C ILE A 462 -29.29 14.77 7.39
N LEU A 463 -28.77 13.54 7.31
CA LEU A 463 -29.11 12.57 6.25
C LEU A 463 -30.59 12.19 6.22
N GLU A 464 -31.27 12.19 7.36
CA GLU A 464 -32.72 11.94 7.46
C GLU A 464 -33.57 13.13 6.98
N SER A 465 -33.02 14.34 7.02
CA SER A 465 -33.70 15.56 6.54
C SER A 465 -33.67 15.72 5.01
N ILE A 466 -32.83 14.96 4.30
CA ILE A 466 -32.62 15.07 2.85
C ILE A 466 -33.69 14.26 2.11
N SER A 467 -34.38 14.91 1.17
CA SER A 467 -35.31 14.27 0.23
C SER A 467 -34.83 14.51 -1.20
N THR A 468 -34.41 13.45 -1.90
CA THR A 468 -33.88 13.53 -3.26
C THR A 468 -34.32 12.33 -4.10
N GLN A 469 -34.37 12.54 -5.42
CA GLN A 469 -34.60 11.49 -6.43
C GLN A 469 -33.32 11.16 -7.23
N ASP A 470 -32.21 11.85 -6.93
CA ASP A 470 -30.93 11.63 -7.57
C ASP A 470 -30.34 10.28 -7.10
N PRO A 471 -30.08 9.32 -8.01
CA PRO A 471 -29.61 7.98 -7.64
C PRO A 471 -28.21 7.99 -7.01
N GLU A 472 -27.32 8.91 -7.40
CA GLU A 472 -25.97 9.02 -6.84
C GLU A 472 -26.02 9.58 -5.42
N TYR A 473 -26.90 10.56 -5.17
CA TYR A 473 -27.15 11.04 -3.80
C TYR A 473 -27.78 9.97 -2.93
N ILE A 474 -28.78 9.22 -3.43
CA ILE A 474 -29.38 8.10 -2.68
C ILE A 474 -28.32 7.06 -2.32
N ALA A 475 -27.44 6.70 -3.27
CA ALA A 475 -26.35 5.77 -3.03
C ALA A 475 -25.38 6.28 -1.94
N GLN A 476 -24.96 7.54 -2.01
CA GLN A 476 -24.07 8.15 -1.01
C GLN A 476 -24.75 8.24 0.37
N ILE A 477 -26.02 8.65 0.45
CA ILE A 477 -26.79 8.72 1.70
C ILE A 477 -26.91 7.34 2.34
N ASN A 478 -27.24 6.30 1.57
CA ASN A 478 -27.36 4.94 2.09
C ASN A 478 -26.01 4.42 2.60
N LYS A 479 -24.92 4.68 1.86
CA LYS A 479 -23.56 4.36 2.30
C LYS A 479 -23.22 5.05 3.62
N MET A 480 -23.50 6.35 3.75
CA MET A 480 -23.22 7.11 4.96
C MET A 480 -24.06 6.68 6.16
N LYS A 481 -25.33 6.32 5.99
CA LYS A 481 -26.17 5.77 7.06
C LYS A 481 -25.61 4.44 7.58
N MET A 482 -25.13 3.57 6.69
CA MET A 482 -24.43 2.34 7.07
C MET A 482 -23.15 2.67 7.84
N LEU A 483 -22.30 3.56 7.31
CA LEU A 483 -21.06 4.00 7.97
C LEU A 483 -21.34 4.55 9.38
N ASN A 484 -22.30 5.47 9.53
CA ASN A 484 -22.69 6.03 10.83
C ASN A 484 -23.17 4.94 11.79
N THR A 485 -23.94 3.96 11.33
CA THR A 485 -24.46 2.88 12.18
C THR A 485 -23.33 2.03 12.77
N ILE A 486 -22.34 1.67 11.95
CA ILE A 486 -21.26 0.76 12.33
C ILE A 486 -20.15 1.50 13.08
N VAL A 487 -19.67 2.62 12.52
CA VAL A 487 -18.54 3.37 13.05
C VAL A 487 -18.88 4.04 14.39
N ALA A 488 -20.15 4.42 14.61
CA ALA A 488 -20.60 5.01 15.87
C ALA A 488 -20.48 4.06 17.07
N GLN A 489 -20.44 2.74 16.86
CA GLN A 489 -20.34 1.80 17.97
C GLN A 489 -19.00 2.01 18.71
N PRO A 490 -19.01 2.16 20.05
CA PRO A 490 -17.79 2.24 20.86
C PRO A 490 -17.16 0.85 21.07
N SER A 491 -17.98 -0.20 21.04
CA SER A 491 -17.60 -1.61 21.18
C SER A 491 -18.54 -2.46 20.34
N ILE A 492 -18.09 -3.62 19.89
CA ILE A 492 -18.91 -4.56 19.14
C ILE A 492 -19.43 -5.64 20.09
N THR A 493 -20.75 -5.65 20.29
CA THR A 493 -21.45 -6.63 21.14
C THR A 493 -22.00 -7.78 20.31
N GLU A 494 -22.33 -8.90 20.95
CA GLU A 494 -22.98 -10.04 20.29
C GLU A 494 -24.33 -9.67 19.64
N ASP A 495 -25.13 -8.81 20.28
CA ASP A 495 -26.37 -8.31 19.69
C ASP A 495 -26.09 -7.51 18.40
N PHE A 496 -25.06 -6.67 18.42
CA PHE A 496 -24.67 -5.90 17.25
C PHE A 496 -24.05 -6.76 16.15
N GLU A 497 -23.29 -7.81 16.49
CA GLU A 497 -22.79 -8.81 15.54
C GLU A 497 -23.94 -9.48 14.77
N ASN A 498 -24.99 -9.87 15.48
CA ASN A 498 -26.19 -10.44 14.88
C ASN A 498 -26.91 -9.41 13.98
N GLU A 499 -27.01 -8.16 14.44
CA GLU A 499 -27.58 -7.06 13.64
C GLU A 499 -26.77 -6.81 12.36
N LEU A 500 -25.44 -6.74 12.45
CA LEU A 500 -24.53 -6.55 11.33
C LEU A 500 -24.71 -7.64 10.29
N TYR A 501 -24.70 -8.90 10.71
CA TYR A 501 -24.84 -10.04 9.81
C TYR A 501 -26.20 -10.07 9.11
N GLN A 502 -27.27 -9.63 9.79
CA GLN A 502 -28.62 -9.57 9.21
C GLN A 502 -28.81 -8.38 8.27
N LYS A 503 -28.35 -7.18 8.66
CA LYS A 503 -28.58 -5.94 7.89
C LYS A 503 -27.59 -5.76 6.74
N PHE A 504 -26.36 -6.23 6.91
CA PHE A 504 -25.27 -6.01 5.95
C PHE A 504 -24.53 -7.31 5.57
N PRO A 505 -25.25 -8.38 5.15
CA PRO A 505 -24.62 -9.67 4.84
C PRO A 505 -23.59 -9.58 3.72
N SER A 506 -23.76 -8.63 2.79
CA SER A 506 -22.85 -8.40 1.67
C SER A 506 -21.46 -7.90 2.09
N LEU A 507 -21.29 -7.37 3.31
CA LEU A 507 -19.97 -6.98 3.84
C LEU A 507 -19.10 -8.19 4.21
N PHE A 508 -19.70 -9.38 4.29
CA PHE A 508 -19.04 -10.59 4.77
C PHE A 508 -19.13 -11.77 3.78
N SER A 509 -19.70 -11.52 2.59
CA SER A 509 -19.71 -12.50 1.50
C SER A 509 -18.36 -12.50 0.78
N VAL A 510 -17.73 -13.67 0.67
CA VAL A 510 -16.53 -13.85 -0.15
C VAL A 510 -16.91 -13.60 -1.61
N LYS A 511 -16.54 -12.44 -2.16
CA LYS A 511 -16.59 -12.24 -3.61
C LYS A 511 -15.52 -13.13 -4.21
N ALA A 512 -15.93 -14.07 -5.06
CA ALA A 512 -14.97 -14.78 -5.90
C ALA A 512 -14.18 -13.71 -6.66
N GLN A 513 -12.85 -13.72 -6.56
CA GLN A 513 -12.02 -12.96 -7.48
C GLN A 513 -12.48 -13.35 -8.88
N GLU A 514 -13.02 -12.40 -9.63
CA GLU A 514 -13.24 -12.59 -11.06
C GLU A 514 -11.84 -12.81 -11.64
N THR A 515 -11.52 -14.07 -11.93
CA THR A 515 -10.36 -14.42 -12.74
C THR A 515 -10.60 -13.79 -14.11
N THR A 516 -10.12 -12.56 -14.30
CA THR A 516 -9.94 -12.01 -15.64
C THR A 516 -8.91 -12.91 -16.31
N SER A 517 -9.43 -13.76 -17.20
CA SER A 517 -8.71 -14.68 -18.04
C SER A 517 -7.54 -13.99 -18.75
N SER A 518 -6.37 -14.63 -18.64
CA SER A 518 -5.34 -14.74 -19.67
C SER A 518 -5.17 -13.54 -20.62
N GLU A 519 -4.20 -12.68 -20.31
CA GLU A 519 -3.17 -12.22 -21.24
C GLU A 519 -2.07 -11.54 -20.43
N GLU A 520 -0.84 -11.75 -20.84
CA GLU A 520 0.38 -11.27 -20.20
C GLU A 520 0.30 -9.77 -19.87
N ASN A 521 0.04 -9.46 -18.61
CA ASN A 521 0.27 -8.14 -18.07
C ASN A 521 0.81 -8.32 -16.64
N TYR A 522 2.11 -8.08 -16.48
CA TYR A 522 2.72 -7.73 -15.19
C TYR A 522 2.23 -6.34 -14.76
N ASP A 523 0.93 -6.09 -14.86
CA ASP A 523 0.31 -4.85 -14.41
C ASP A 523 -0.23 -5.17 -13.02
N PHE A 524 0.57 -4.80 -12.02
CA PHE A 524 0.17 -4.76 -10.63
C PHE A 524 -0.96 -3.74 -10.57
N ASN A 525 -2.20 -4.19 -10.77
CA ASN A 525 -3.38 -3.33 -10.72
C ASN A 525 -3.98 -3.51 -9.32
N PRO A 526 -3.45 -2.81 -8.28
CA PRO A 526 -4.02 -2.93 -6.94
C PRO A 526 -5.50 -2.57 -7.03
N ALA A 527 -6.35 -3.36 -6.38
CA ALA A 527 -7.75 -2.99 -6.26
C ALA A 527 -7.84 -1.71 -5.40
N TYR A 528 -8.63 -0.72 -5.82
CA TYR A 528 -8.90 0.45 -4.99
C TYR A 528 -9.49 0.02 -3.64
N PRO A 529 -9.03 0.61 -2.53
CA PRO A 529 -9.54 0.29 -1.20
C PRO A 529 -11.05 0.48 -1.11
N SER A 530 -11.73 -0.50 -0.53
CA SER A 530 -13.18 -0.56 -0.52
C SER A 530 -13.79 -0.10 0.81
N THR A 531 -15.06 0.32 0.75
CA THR A 531 -15.85 0.60 1.98
C THR A 531 -15.96 -0.65 2.88
N GLU A 532 -15.94 -1.85 2.31
CA GLU A 532 -15.99 -3.10 3.07
C GLU A 532 -14.72 -3.31 3.90
N GLU A 533 -13.55 -3.09 3.30
CA GLU A 533 -12.25 -3.16 3.99
C GLU A 533 -12.15 -2.12 5.11
N PHE A 534 -12.59 -0.89 4.87
CA PHE A 534 -12.66 0.13 5.93
C PHE A 534 -13.51 -0.33 7.11
N LEU A 535 -14.68 -0.93 6.84
CA LEU A 535 -15.56 -1.42 7.90
C LEU A 535 -14.96 -2.63 8.64
N LYS A 536 -14.24 -3.52 7.95
CA LYS A 536 -13.46 -4.59 8.60
C LYS A 536 -12.41 -4.02 9.54
N ASP A 537 -11.68 -2.98 9.13
CA ASP A 537 -10.71 -2.30 10.00
C ASP A 537 -11.39 -1.66 11.22
N VAL A 538 -12.58 -1.07 11.05
CA VAL A 538 -13.35 -0.51 12.16
C VAL A 538 -13.72 -1.61 13.15
N LEU A 539 -14.24 -2.76 12.70
CA LEU A 539 -14.57 -3.88 13.57
C LEU A 539 -13.32 -4.41 14.28
N ALA A 540 -12.23 -4.63 13.55
CA ALA A 540 -10.96 -5.09 14.10
C ALA A 540 -10.42 -4.15 15.18
N ASN A 541 -10.51 -2.83 14.96
CA ASN A 541 -10.13 -1.79 15.91
C ASN A 541 -11.02 -1.80 17.17
N ARG A 542 -12.34 -1.92 17.03
CA ARG A 542 -13.23 -1.98 18.19
C ARG A 542 -12.96 -3.23 19.04
N TYR A 543 -12.80 -4.39 18.42
CA TYR A 543 -12.40 -5.62 19.12
C TYR A 543 -11.05 -5.45 19.84
N PHE A 544 -10.08 -4.81 19.18
CA PHE A 544 -8.76 -4.56 19.79
C PHE A 544 -8.87 -3.69 21.04
N LEU A 545 -9.55 -2.54 20.94
CA LEU A 545 -9.71 -1.58 22.03
C LEU A 545 -10.49 -2.17 23.21
N GLN A 546 -11.48 -3.03 22.96
CA GLN A 546 -12.24 -3.70 24.03
C GLN A 546 -11.54 -4.94 24.61
N GLY A 547 -10.38 -5.34 24.07
CA GLY A 547 -9.58 -6.46 24.55
C GLY A 547 -9.89 -7.83 23.95
N ASP A 548 -10.79 -7.90 22.95
CA ASP A 548 -11.11 -9.11 22.20
C ASP A 548 -10.08 -9.37 21.09
N LEU A 549 -8.82 -9.63 21.46
CA LEU A 549 -7.69 -9.70 20.52
C LEU A 549 -7.85 -10.81 19.48
N ALA A 550 -8.47 -11.93 19.84
CA ALA A 550 -8.78 -13.01 18.91
C ALA A 550 -9.72 -12.56 17.78
N LYS A 551 -10.81 -11.85 18.13
CA LYS A 551 -11.75 -11.32 17.13
C LYS A 551 -11.12 -10.24 16.28
N SER A 552 -10.31 -9.37 16.90
CA SER A 552 -9.53 -8.35 16.18
C SER A 552 -8.62 -8.99 15.13
N PHE A 553 -7.86 -10.02 15.51
CA PHE A 553 -6.99 -10.77 14.60
C PHE A 553 -7.78 -11.43 13.46
N LEU A 554 -8.83 -12.19 13.79
CA LEU A 554 -9.62 -12.95 12.82
C LEU A 554 -10.48 -12.09 11.89
N THR A 555 -10.55 -10.77 12.11
CA THR A 555 -11.26 -9.86 11.20
C THR A 555 -10.47 -9.62 9.91
N ASN A 556 -9.14 -9.58 9.99
CA ASN A 556 -8.23 -9.25 8.88
C ASN A 556 -7.17 -10.32 8.59
N ASN A 557 -7.10 -11.39 9.38
CA ASN A 557 -6.05 -12.42 9.26
C ASN A 557 -6.62 -13.82 9.48
N SER A 558 -5.91 -14.81 8.93
CA SER A 558 -6.14 -16.23 9.13
C SER A 558 -5.17 -16.83 10.14
N LEU A 559 -5.43 -18.06 10.59
CA LEU A 559 -4.45 -18.79 11.41
C LEU A 559 -3.15 -19.15 10.66
N GLU A 560 -3.14 -19.06 9.32
CA GLU A 560 -1.90 -19.23 8.57
C GLU A 560 -0.97 -18.02 8.76
N ASP A 561 -1.51 -16.81 8.80
CA ASP A 561 -0.77 -15.56 9.00
C ASP A 561 -0.10 -15.51 10.38
N PHE A 562 -0.72 -16.13 11.39
CA PHE A 562 -0.20 -16.20 12.76
C PHE A 562 1.23 -16.77 12.82
N ARG A 563 1.55 -17.70 11.91
CA ARG A 563 2.87 -18.35 11.79
C ARG A 563 4.01 -17.35 11.60
N VAL A 564 3.75 -16.21 10.97
CA VAL A 564 4.79 -15.24 10.58
C VAL A 564 5.31 -14.47 11.79
N ASN A 565 4.44 -14.17 12.75
CA ASN A 565 4.77 -13.48 13.99
C ASN A 565 4.11 -14.20 15.20
N PRO A 566 4.62 -15.36 15.63
CA PRO A 566 3.99 -16.12 16.70
C PRO A 566 4.01 -15.39 18.04
N ASN A 567 2.83 -15.19 18.65
CA ASN A 567 2.68 -14.56 19.95
C ASN A 567 1.88 -15.47 20.91
N LEU A 568 2.47 -15.79 22.07
CA LEU A 568 1.89 -16.74 23.01
C LEU A 568 0.57 -16.24 23.65
N GLU A 569 0.45 -14.94 23.93
CA GLU A 569 -0.78 -14.37 24.50
C GLU A 569 -1.92 -14.40 23.47
N LEU A 570 -1.63 -14.01 22.23
CA LEU A 570 -2.61 -14.05 21.15
C LEU A 570 -3.03 -15.50 20.83
N ALA A 571 -2.11 -16.47 20.85
CA ALA A 571 -2.44 -17.89 20.68
C ALA A 571 -3.45 -18.38 21.73
N GLN A 572 -3.28 -17.99 23.00
CA GLN A 572 -4.20 -18.34 24.08
C GLN A 572 -5.58 -17.73 23.88
N GLN A 573 -5.65 -16.48 23.40
CA GLN A 573 -6.93 -15.84 23.10
C GLN A 573 -7.62 -16.49 21.89
N LEU A 574 -6.88 -16.82 20.83
CA LEU A 574 -7.40 -17.53 19.66
C LEU A 574 -7.92 -18.93 20.02
N GLU A 575 -7.19 -19.67 20.84
CA GLU A 575 -7.66 -20.97 21.36
C GLU A 575 -8.92 -20.80 22.22
N SER A 576 -8.97 -19.78 23.08
CA SER A 576 -10.13 -19.49 23.90
C SER A 576 -11.37 -19.18 23.06
N PHE A 577 -11.21 -18.42 21.96
CA PHE A 577 -12.27 -18.18 20.99
C PHE A 577 -12.70 -19.47 20.28
N TYR A 578 -11.74 -20.29 19.82
CA TYR A 578 -12.03 -21.61 19.26
C TYR A 578 -12.86 -22.47 20.22
N ARG A 579 -12.52 -22.49 21.51
CA ARG A 579 -13.22 -23.28 22.53
C ARG A 579 -14.51 -22.65 23.05
N LYS A 580 -14.83 -21.40 22.69
CA LYS A 580 -16.07 -20.71 23.09
C LYS A 580 -17.29 -21.54 22.67
N PRO A 581 -18.15 -21.99 23.61
CA PRO A 581 -19.41 -22.64 23.27
C PRO A 581 -20.43 -21.62 22.76
N ASN A 582 -21.40 -22.06 21.96
CA ASN A 582 -22.51 -21.22 21.47
C ASN A 582 -22.05 -19.96 20.72
N LYS A 583 -21.18 -20.12 19.72
CA LYS A 583 -20.83 -19.01 18.82
C LYS A 583 -22.06 -18.51 18.09
N ASN A 584 -22.22 -17.19 17.97
CA ASN A 584 -23.29 -16.63 17.16
C ASN A 584 -22.99 -16.78 15.65
N ASN A 585 -23.94 -16.39 14.80
CA ASN A 585 -23.81 -16.56 13.35
C ASN A 585 -22.62 -15.79 12.76
N PHE A 586 -22.35 -14.58 13.26
CA PHE A 586 -21.22 -13.79 12.81
C PHE A 586 -19.89 -14.46 13.18
N GLU A 587 -19.74 -14.87 14.44
CA GLU A 587 -18.56 -15.59 14.92
C GLU A 587 -18.33 -16.89 14.14
N GLU A 588 -19.37 -17.68 13.89
CA GLU A 588 -19.26 -18.99 13.22
C GLU A 588 -19.00 -18.87 11.71
N LYS A 589 -19.64 -17.92 11.03
CA LYS A 589 -19.58 -17.81 9.57
C LYS A 589 -18.46 -16.88 9.09
N VAL A 590 -18.11 -15.85 9.85
CA VAL A 590 -17.16 -14.81 9.44
C VAL A 590 -15.80 -15.02 10.11
N LEU A 591 -15.74 -15.13 11.43
CA LEU A 591 -14.46 -15.18 12.16
C LEU A 591 -13.87 -16.60 12.22
N PHE A 592 -14.70 -17.60 12.55
CA PHE A 592 -14.24 -19.00 12.68
C PHE A 592 -13.84 -19.62 11.34
N SER A 593 -14.37 -19.12 10.21
CA SER A 593 -13.94 -19.56 8.88
C SER A 593 -12.46 -19.25 8.61
N GLN A 594 -11.93 -18.16 9.16
CA GLN A 594 -10.50 -17.78 9.06
C GLN A 594 -9.56 -18.72 9.83
N MET A 595 -10.11 -19.60 10.68
CA MET A 595 -9.32 -20.57 11.42
C MET A 595 -9.16 -21.91 10.68
N LYS A 596 -9.94 -22.17 9.63
CA LYS A 596 -10.04 -23.51 9.03
C LYS A 596 -8.87 -23.89 8.13
N SER A 597 -8.00 -22.95 7.77
CA SER A 597 -6.88 -23.17 6.84
C SER A 597 -5.78 -24.08 7.38
N VAL A 598 -5.71 -24.30 8.70
CA VAL A 598 -4.59 -25.02 9.35
C VAL A 598 -4.89 -26.48 9.71
N GLY A 599 -6.04 -27.02 9.25
CA GLY A 599 -6.44 -28.41 9.51
C GLY A 599 -6.89 -28.63 10.96
N ASN A 600 -6.24 -29.54 11.68
CA ASN A 600 -6.61 -29.87 13.07
C ASN A 600 -6.18 -28.75 14.04
N LEU A 601 -7.17 -27.97 14.50
CA LEU A 601 -6.96 -26.81 15.40
C LEU A 601 -6.35 -27.19 16.75
N ASP A 602 -6.82 -28.26 17.38
CA ASP A 602 -6.26 -28.72 18.66
C ASP A 602 -4.78 -29.08 18.50
N ALA A 603 -4.44 -29.76 17.41
CA ALA A 603 -3.06 -30.12 17.12
C ALA A 603 -2.21 -28.87 16.82
N TYR A 604 -2.72 -27.93 16.02
CA TYR A 604 -2.05 -26.67 15.69
C TYR A 604 -1.66 -25.86 16.93
N PHE A 605 -2.59 -25.60 17.85
CA PHE A 605 -2.28 -24.86 19.08
C PHE A 605 -1.28 -25.61 19.97
N ASN A 606 -1.36 -26.93 20.03
CA ASN A 606 -0.39 -27.72 20.80
C ASN A 606 1.01 -27.70 20.17
N VAL A 607 1.16 -27.60 18.84
CA VAL A 607 2.48 -27.36 18.23
C VAL A 607 3.05 -26.02 18.70
N ILE A 608 2.25 -24.94 18.68
CA ILE A 608 2.68 -23.61 19.14
C ILE A 608 3.20 -23.67 20.58
N TYR A 609 2.42 -24.22 21.49
CA TYR A 609 2.81 -24.31 22.90
C TYR A 609 4.03 -25.22 23.11
N GLY A 610 4.13 -26.30 22.34
CA GLY A 610 5.30 -27.18 22.35
C GLY A 610 6.57 -26.47 21.90
N ASP A 611 6.50 -25.66 20.85
CA ASP A 611 7.64 -24.89 20.31
C ASP A 611 8.12 -23.85 21.32
N PHE A 612 7.19 -23.08 21.93
CA PHE A 612 7.52 -22.13 23.00
C PHE A 612 8.14 -22.82 24.23
N ALA A 613 7.69 -24.03 24.57
CA ALA A 613 8.27 -24.81 25.67
C ALA A 613 9.67 -25.35 25.30
N MET A 614 9.87 -25.82 24.06
CA MET A 614 11.18 -26.25 23.56
C MET A 614 12.23 -25.14 23.63
N LYS A 615 11.89 -23.92 23.18
CA LYS A 615 12.80 -22.76 23.23
C LYS A 615 13.18 -22.35 24.66
N LYS A 616 12.39 -22.74 25.66
CA LYS A 616 12.67 -22.55 27.09
C LYS A 616 13.39 -23.75 27.73
N ALA A 617 13.73 -24.77 26.94
CA ALA A 617 14.24 -26.06 27.41
C ALA A 617 13.32 -26.78 28.41
N ASP A 618 12.01 -26.53 28.39
CA ASP A 618 11.02 -27.28 29.18
C ASP A 618 10.54 -28.50 28.37
N PHE A 619 11.41 -29.51 28.28
CA PHE A 619 11.17 -30.68 27.45
C PHE A 619 9.96 -31.50 27.90
N LYS A 620 9.65 -31.47 29.20
CA LYS A 620 8.50 -32.15 29.79
C LYS A 620 7.19 -31.49 29.36
N LEU A 621 7.11 -30.17 29.43
CA LEU A 621 5.93 -29.44 28.99
C LEU A 621 5.73 -29.56 27.48
N ALA A 622 6.81 -29.45 26.70
CA ALA A 622 6.74 -29.61 25.27
C ALA A 622 6.25 -31.01 24.85
N LYS A 623 6.76 -32.08 25.47
CA LYS A 623 6.26 -33.46 25.25
C LYS A 623 4.75 -33.54 25.47
N LYS A 624 4.26 -32.99 26.59
CA LYS A 624 2.83 -32.99 26.93
C LYS A 624 1.97 -32.33 25.85
N HIS A 625 2.49 -31.28 25.22
CA HIS A 625 1.80 -30.63 24.11
C HIS A 625 1.92 -31.44 22.82
N TYR A 626 3.11 -31.90 22.44
CA TYR A 626 3.29 -32.69 21.21
C TYR A 626 2.54 -34.03 21.22
N GLU A 627 2.30 -34.64 22.40
CA GLU A 627 1.43 -35.81 22.55
C GLU A 627 0.01 -35.55 22.01
N LYS A 628 -0.48 -34.32 22.16
CA LYS A 628 -1.79 -33.85 21.68
C LYS A 628 -1.77 -33.28 20.26
N ALA A 629 -0.59 -33.20 19.64
CA ALA A 629 -0.39 -32.61 18.33
C ALA A 629 -0.14 -33.63 17.20
N GLN A 630 -0.33 -34.93 17.46
CA GLN A 630 0.01 -35.99 16.51
C GLN A 630 -0.80 -35.93 15.19
N ASP A 631 -2.01 -35.38 15.25
CA ASP A 631 -2.88 -35.17 14.09
C ASP A 631 -2.56 -33.86 13.33
N PHE A 632 -1.47 -33.18 13.65
CA PHE A 632 -1.03 -32.02 12.89
C PHE A 632 -0.48 -32.46 11.53
N SER A 633 -1.08 -31.96 10.45
CA SER A 633 -0.74 -32.30 9.07
C SER A 633 0.61 -31.73 8.62
N GLY A 634 1.12 -30.72 9.32
CA GLY A 634 2.23 -29.90 8.87
C GLY A 634 1.76 -28.60 8.21
N TYR A 635 2.69 -27.67 8.08
CA TYR A 635 2.50 -26.44 7.32
C TYR A 635 2.52 -26.72 5.81
N PRO A 636 1.85 -25.90 4.98
CA PRO A 636 1.95 -25.99 3.53
C PRO A 636 3.40 -25.87 3.05
N LEU A 637 3.80 -26.77 2.16
CA LEU A 637 5.11 -26.80 1.50
C LEU A 637 4.92 -26.51 0.01
N ASN A 638 5.90 -25.84 -0.62
CA ASN A 638 5.88 -25.66 -2.06
C ASN A 638 6.22 -27.00 -2.75
N ASP A 639 5.25 -27.56 -3.45
CA ASP A 639 5.37 -28.83 -4.18
C ASP A 639 5.72 -28.63 -5.66
N GLN A 640 6.05 -27.40 -6.06
CA GLN A 640 6.43 -27.07 -7.43
C GLN A 640 7.67 -26.16 -7.49
N ILE A 641 8.57 -26.44 -8.42
CA ILE A 641 9.73 -25.58 -8.72
C ILE A 641 9.70 -25.14 -10.18
N TYR A 642 9.96 -23.85 -10.41
CA TYR A 642 10.06 -23.34 -11.78
C TYR A 642 11.38 -23.76 -12.40
N ASN A 643 11.31 -24.52 -13.49
CA ASN A 643 12.48 -24.91 -14.28
C ASN A 643 12.72 -23.85 -15.36
N TYR A 644 13.80 -23.09 -15.20
CA TYR A 644 14.20 -22.02 -16.14
C TYR A 644 14.63 -22.53 -17.52
N GLU A 645 14.96 -23.82 -17.66
CA GLU A 645 15.34 -24.43 -18.93
C GLU A 645 14.10 -24.87 -19.74
N THR A 646 13.07 -25.37 -19.06
CA THR A 646 11.82 -25.83 -19.70
C THR A 646 10.73 -24.77 -19.72
N GLY A 647 10.87 -23.72 -18.91
CA GLY A 647 9.88 -22.66 -18.74
C GLY A 647 8.61 -23.11 -17.99
N GLN A 648 8.64 -24.25 -17.30
CA GLN A 648 7.48 -24.86 -16.63
C GLN A 648 7.72 -25.13 -15.15
N TYR A 649 6.63 -25.21 -14.38
CA TYR A 649 6.67 -25.70 -12.99
C TYR A 649 6.67 -27.23 -12.97
N GLU A 650 7.65 -27.80 -12.27
CA GLU A 650 7.81 -29.25 -12.09
C GLU A 650 7.50 -29.65 -10.65
N ALA A 651 6.84 -30.79 -10.49
CA ALA A 651 6.47 -31.30 -9.16
C ALA A 651 7.71 -31.75 -8.37
N VAL A 652 7.74 -31.40 -7.08
CA VAL A 652 8.78 -31.78 -6.13
C VAL A 652 8.19 -32.69 -5.07
N ASP A 653 8.87 -33.80 -4.78
CA ASP A 653 8.48 -34.69 -3.67
C ASP A 653 8.80 -34.02 -2.33
N THR A 654 7.76 -33.54 -1.66
CA THR A 654 7.85 -32.87 -0.36
C THR A 654 7.76 -33.85 0.83
N SER A 655 7.57 -35.15 0.59
CA SER A 655 7.31 -36.14 1.64
C SER A 655 8.47 -36.33 2.63
N THR A 656 9.69 -35.99 2.20
CA THR A 656 10.92 -36.08 2.99
C THR A 656 11.34 -34.76 3.63
N LEU A 657 10.68 -33.66 3.28
CA LEU A 657 10.98 -32.32 3.80
C LEU A 657 10.38 -32.12 5.19
N TYR A 658 11.03 -31.29 6.00
CA TYR A 658 10.48 -30.87 7.27
C TYR A 658 9.22 -30.02 7.04
N ASN A 659 8.11 -30.43 7.66
CA ASN A 659 6.81 -29.79 7.46
C ASN A 659 6.33 -29.00 8.69
N GLY A 660 7.23 -28.65 9.60
CA GLY A 660 6.87 -28.03 10.88
C GLY A 660 6.62 -29.01 12.03
N PHE A 661 6.66 -30.33 11.79
CA PHE A 661 6.44 -31.35 12.84
C PHE A 661 7.17 -32.67 12.65
N LYS A 662 7.25 -33.18 11.41
CA LYS A 662 7.90 -34.45 11.05
C LYS A 662 9.13 -34.21 10.19
N ASN A 663 9.93 -35.24 9.99
CA ASN A 663 11.15 -35.24 9.18
C ASN A 663 12.34 -34.48 9.79
N ILE A 664 12.51 -34.59 11.12
CA ILE A 664 13.63 -33.98 11.85
C ILE A 664 14.82 -34.97 11.87
N PRO A 665 15.96 -34.66 11.24
CA PRO A 665 17.10 -35.56 11.21
C PRO A 665 17.87 -35.57 12.54
N ALA A 666 18.48 -36.72 12.88
CA ALA A 666 19.37 -36.84 14.05
C ALA A 666 20.58 -35.88 14.02
N LEU A 667 20.91 -35.31 12.85
CA LEU A 667 21.95 -34.29 12.69
C LEU A 667 21.70 -33.03 13.53
N VAL A 668 20.47 -32.79 14.00
CA VAL A 668 20.17 -31.70 14.94
C VAL A 668 20.99 -31.78 16.24
N PHE A 669 21.42 -32.97 16.63
CA PHE A 669 22.31 -33.20 17.77
C PHE A 669 23.81 -33.09 17.45
N GLY A 670 24.16 -32.83 16.19
CA GLY A 670 25.55 -32.74 15.71
C GLY A 670 26.19 -31.36 15.90
N HIS A 671 27.33 -31.16 15.26
CA HIS A 671 28.05 -29.88 15.22
C HIS A 671 28.26 -29.38 13.79
N ASN A 672 28.40 -28.06 13.65
CA ASN A 672 28.75 -27.41 12.38
C ASN A 672 30.16 -27.81 11.94
N LYS A 673 30.29 -28.29 10.70
CA LYS A 673 31.57 -28.42 10.00
C LYS A 673 31.96 -27.11 9.32
N TRP A 674 30.98 -26.44 8.72
CA TRP A 674 31.05 -25.11 8.12
C TRP A 674 29.64 -24.49 8.12
N GLU A 675 29.55 -23.16 8.06
CA GLU A 675 28.27 -22.45 8.14
C GLU A 675 27.77 -22.11 6.73
N SER A 676 26.79 -22.88 6.24
CA SER A 676 26.07 -22.60 4.99
C SER A 676 24.63 -23.07 5.13
N PHE A 677 23.68 -22.13 5.16
CA PHE A 677 22.24 -22.43 5.22
C PHE A 677 21.67 -22.89 3.87
N ASN A 678 22.33 -22.53 2.76
CA ASN A 678 21.93 -22.93 1.41
C ASN A 678 22.42 -24.35 1.04
N SER A 679 23.34 -24.92 1.83
CA SER A 679 23.83 -26.28 1.64
C SER A 679 22.99 -27.28 2.40
N SER A 680 22.98 -28.53 1.96
CA SER A 680 22.22 -29.60 2.63
C SER A 680 22.75 -29.86 4.05
N ALA A 681 21.89 -30.42 4.91
CA ALA A 681 22.25 -30.69 6.30
C ALA A 681 23.48 -31.59 6.43
N LYS A 682 23.67 -32.54 5.50
CA LYS A 682 24.81 -33.48 5.49
C LYS A 682 26.12 -32.81 5.08
N GLU A 683 26.08 -31.68 4.40
CA GLU A 683 27.26 -30.91 4.02
C GLU A 683 27.67 -29.97 5.16
N SER A 684 26.70 -29.30 5.78
CA SER A 684 26.94 -28.30 6.83
C SER A 684 27.16 -28.90 8.22
N MET A 685 26.49 -30.02 8.53
CA MET A 685 26.50 -30.65 9.85
C MET A 685 27.27 -31.97 9.87
N GLN A 686 27.87 -32.28 11.01
CA GLN A 686 28.47 -33.57 11.30
C GLN A 686 27.87 -34.15 12.59
N ALA A 687 27.44 -35.41 12.54
CA ALA A 687 27.02 -36.14 13.73
C ALA A 687 28.19 -36.34 14.69
N GLU A 688 27.93 -36.25 15.99
CA GLU A 688 28.93 -36.57 17.02
C GLU A 688 29.34 -38.04 16.90
N SER A 689 30.64 -38.34 17.10
CA SER A 689 31.17 -39.71 16.92
C SER A 689 30.57 -40.73 17.90
N PHE A 690 29.96 -40.25 18.99
CA PHE A 690 29.34 -41.03 20.04
C PHE A 690 27.81 -41.03 19.98
N LEU A 691 27.19 -40.52 18.91
CA LEU A 691 25.73 -40.51 18.77
C LEU A 691 25.14 -41.92 18.86
N ASN A 692 25.86 -42.92 18.33
CA ASN A 692 25.47 -44.33 18.36
C ASN A 692 25.45 -44.94 19.78
N ASP A 693 26.05 -44.29 20.79
CA ASP A 693 25.97 -44.70 22.20
C ASP A 693 24.57 -44.47 22.80
N PHE A 694 23.70 -43.79 22.04
CA PHE A 694 22.31 -43.43 22.35
C PHE A 694 21.37 -44.03 21.29
N PRO A 695 21.15 -45.36 21.28
CA PRO A 695 20.38 -46.04 20.23
C PRO A 695 18.89 -45.67 20.18
N PHE A 696 18.39 -44.95 21.18
CA PHE A 696 17.03 -44.40 21.19
C PHE A 696 16.89 -43.12 20.35
N ILE A 697 17.99 -42.50 19.92
CA ILE A 697 17.97 -41.38 18.97
C ILE A 697 17.69 -41.95 17.58
N GLN A 698 16.50 -41.69 17.06
CA GLN A 698 16.10 -42.16 15.74
C GLN A 698 16.74 -41.31 14.63
N SER A 699 17.03 -41.91 13.48
CA SER A 699 17.61 -41.21 12.33
C SER A 699 16.68 -40.12 11.76
N ASN A 700 15.37 -40.34 11.86
CA ASN A 700 14.31 -39.42 11.49
C ASN A 700 13.27 -39.36 12.61
N MET A 701 12.91 -38.17 13.06
CA MET A 701 12.03 -37.93 14.21
C MET A 701 10.88 -36.99 13.85
N ASN A 702 9.80 -37.04 14.62
CA ASN A 702 8.89 -35.91 14.76
C ASN A 702 9.18 -35.13 16.07
N LYS A 703 8.49 -34.01 16.30
CA LYS A 703 8.65 -33.19 17.51
C LYS A 703 8.39 -33.95 18.83
N LEU A 704 7.47 -34.92 18.83
CA LEU A 704 7.22 -35.77 20.00
C LEU A 704 8.39 -36.72 20.28
N ASP A 705 8.91 -37.39 19.25
CA ASP A 705 10.09 -38.26 19.35
C ASP A 705 11.32 -37.47 19.83
N LEU A 706 11.47 -36.24 19.33
CA LEU A 706 12.54 -35.33 19.73
C LEU A 706 12.43 -34.93 21.21
N ALA A 707 11.24 -34.58 21.69
CA ALA A 707 11.01 -34.26 23.10
C ALA A 707 11.23 -35.48 24.02
N ASN A 708 10.82 -36.68 23.60
CA ASN A 708 11.10 -37.92 24.30
C ASN A 708 12.61 -38.20 24.39
N THR A 709 13.32 -37.99 23.28
CA THR A 709 14.78 -38.14 23.20
C THR A 709 15.48 -37.19 24.17
N LEU A 710 15.07 -35.92 24.21
CA LEU A 710 15.64 -34.91 25.10
C LEU A 710 15.43 -35.25 26.57
N LEU A 711 14.26 -35.77 26.96
CA LEU A 711 14.00 -36.22 28.33
C LEU A 711 14.88 -37.41 28.74
N GLN A 712 15.10 -38.37 27.83
CA GLN A 712 16.01 -39.49 28.09
C GLN A 712 17.47 -39.02 28.21
N LEU A 713 17.90 -38.10 27.34
CA LEU A 713 19.23 -37.49 27.43
C LEU A 713 19.39 -36.70 28.74
N GLU A 714 18.36 -35.97 29.19
CA GLU A 714 18.40 -35.21 30.43
C GLU A 714 18.54 -36.13 31.65
N GLN A 715 17.83 -37.26 31.65
CA GLN A 715 17.95 -38.29 32.67
C GLN A 715 19.36 -38.89 32.72
N ILE A 716 19.96 -39.22 31.57
CA ILE A 716 21.34 -39.74 31.49
C ILE A 716 22.34 -38.65 31.91
N GLY A 717 22.11 -37.41 31.48
CA GLY A 717 22.93 -36.24 31.77
C GLY A 717 22.98 -35.83 33.23
N ALA A 718 22.10 -36.38 34.09
CA ALA A 718 22.12 -36.15 35.53
C ALA A 718 23.20 -36.95 36.28
N SER A 719 23.78 -37.97 35.64
CA SER A 719 24.90 -38.76 36.17
C SER A 719 26.22 -37.97 36.16
N LYS A 720 27.32 -38.57 36.66
CA LYS A 720 28.67 -37.95 36.68
C LYS A 720 29.71 -38.76 35.90
N ASP A 721 29.27 -39.52 34.91
CA ASP A 721 30.12 -40.37 34.08
C ASP A 721 30.33 -39.80 32.66
N GLU A 722 31.18 -40.45 31.88
CA GLU A 722 31.48 -39.99 30.51
C GLU A 722 30.23 -39.97 29.61
N LYS A 723 29.28 -40.89 29.86
CA LYS A 723 28.00 -40.95 29.14
C LYS A 723 27.10 -39.75 29.46
N SER A 724 27.10 -39.27 30.71
CA SER A 724 26.43 -38.02 31.10
C SER A 724 27.00 -36.82 30.36
N SER A 725 28.32 -36.78 30.13
CA SER A 725 28.96 -35.70 29.39
C SER A 725 28.45 -35.65 27.95
N GLN A 726 28.45 -36.80 27.27
CA GLN A 726 27.95 -36.95 25.91
C GLN A 726 26.48 -36.52 25.82
N ALA A 727 25.62 -36.97 26.75
CA ALA A 727 24.21 -36.62 26.75
C ALA A 727 23.97 -35.11 26.89
N ASN A 728 24.66 -34.46 27.84
CA ASN A 728 24.59 -33.01 28.01
C ASN A 728 25.13 -32.25 26.79
N GLN A 729 26.17 -32.77 26.12
CA GLN A 729 26.70 -32.18 24.89
C GLN A 729 25.65 -32.23 23.76
N LEU A 730 24.96 -33.36 23.58
CA LEU A 730 23.90 -33.49 22.56
C LEU A 730 22.73 -32.53 22.83
N ILE A 731 22.31 -32.37 24.09
CA ILE A 731 21.27 -31.39 24.44
C ILE A 731 21.73 -29.95 24.13
N GLY A 732 22.96 -29.61 24.52
CA GLY A 732 23.55 -28.31 24.21
C GLY A 732 23.59 -28.04 22.70
N ASN A 733 23.98 -29.05 21.91
CA ASN A 733 24.00 -29.00 20.45
C ASN A 733 22.62 -28.68 19.88
N LEU A 734 21.58 -29.41 20.29
CA LEU A 734 20.21 -29.16 19.82
C LEU A 734 19.74 -27.74 20.13
N LEU A 735 19.95 -27.27 21.37
CA LEU A 735 19.55 -25.92 21.79
C LEU A 735 20.29 -24.82 21.01
N TYR A 736 21.57 -25.04 20.67
CA TYR A 736 22.32 -24.11 19.82
C TYR A 736 21.88 -24.20 18.35
N ASN A 737 21.73 -25.40 17.81
CA ASN A 737 21.41 -25.64 16.42
C ASN A 737 20.00 -25.19 16.04
N THR A 738 19.12 -24.98 17.02
CA THR A 738 17.74 -24.45 16.85
C THR A 738 17.60 -22.99 17.29
N SER A 739 18.72 -22.32 17.54
CA SER A 739 18.79 -20.86 17.72
C SER A 739 18.88 -20.14 16.38
N ALA A 740 18.72 -18.82 16.35
CA ALA A 740 18.86 -17.98 15.16
C ALA A 740 20.21 -18.13 14.42
N LEU A 741 21.26 -18.59 15.12
CA LEU A 741 22.59 -18.86 14.57
C LEU A 741 22.81 -20.33 14.17
N GLY A 742 21.90 -21.22 14.54
CA GLY A 742 22.02 -22.65 14.31
C GLY A 742 21.48 -23.07 12.95
N TYR A 743 21.97 -24.19 12.41
CA TYR A 743 21.56 -24.69 11.09
C TYR A 743 20.08 -25.10 11.02
N PHE A 744 19.52 -25.64 12.12
CA PHE A 744 18.13 -26.11 12.24
C PHE A 744 17.22 -25.08 12.93
N ARG A 745 17.46 -23.79 12.64
CA ARG A 745 16.81 -22.64 13.28
C ARG A 745 15.28 -22.59 13.11
N GLU A 746 14.74 -23.27 12.12
CA GLU A 746 13.33 -23.36 11.76
C GLU A 746 12.46 -24.19 12.71
N LEU A 747 13.06 -25.12 13.45
CA LEU A 747 12.33 -26.21 14.10
C LEU A 747 11.29 -25.72 15.13
N PHE A 748 11.56 -24.63 15.85
CA PHE A 748 10.72 -24.15 16.95
C PHE A 748 10.31 -22.69 16.83
N VAL A 749 10.26 -22.18 15.60
CA VAL A 749 9.82 -20.81 15.30
C VAL A 749 8.65 -20.78 14.30
N MET A 750 7.96 -21.93 14.18
CA MET A 750 6.89 -22.15 13.22
C MET A 750 7.34 -21.84 11.78
N ASP A 751 8.48 -22.34 11.35
CA ASP A 751 8.93 -22.24 9.96
C ASP A 751 9.11 -23.62 9.33
N ILE A 752 9.31 -23.64 8.02
CA ILE A 752 9.50 -24.88 7.25
C ILE A 752 10.93 -25.08 6.75
N ASP A 753 11.72 -24.01 6.73
CA ASP A 753 13.12 -24.06 6.31
C ASP A 753 13.99 -23.04 7.06
N ASN A 754 15.31 -23.22 6.91
CA ASN A 754 16.32 -22.39 7.55
C ASN A 754 16.75 -21.20 6.66
N THR A 755 16.00 -20.82 5.63
CA THR A 755 16.32 -19.68 4.74
C THR A 755 16.34 -18.39 5.55
N ASN A 756 17.17 -17.42 5.15
CA ASN A 756 17.26 -16.18 5.91
C ASN A 756 15.93 -15.42 5.89
N GLY A 757 15.38 -15.11 7.07
CA GLY A 757 14.07 -14.50 7.26
C GLY A 757 14.02 -13.69 8.56
N GLY A 758 12.96 -12.88 8.73
CA GLY A 758 12.85 -11.93 9.84
C GLY A 758 12.90 -12.57 11.25
N LYS A 759 12.44 -13.82 11.39
CA LYS A 759 12.49 -14.57 12.66
C LYS A 759 13.90 -14.91 13.16
N TYR A 760 14.90 -14.87 12.28
CA TYR A 760 16.29 -15.16 12.61
C TYR A 760 17.12 -13.89 12.81
N ASP A 761 16.49 -12.72 12.68
CA ASP A 761 17.13 -11.44 12.87
C ASP A 761 17.29 -11.16 14.38
N LEU A 762 18.53 -11.11 14.84
CA LEU A 762 18.86 -10.79 16.23
C LEU A 762 18.70 -9.30 16.55
N SER A 763 18.38 -8.45 15.56
CA SER A 763 18.26 -6.99 15.69
C SER A 763 16.83 -6.46 15.81
N LYS A 764 15.82 -7.27 15.47
CA LYS A 764 14.43 -6.81 15.43
C LYS A 764 13.73 -6.91 16.78
N GLU A 765 13.11 -5.82 17.19
CA GLU A 765 12.06 -5.85 18.21
C GLU A 765 10.74 -6.33 17.60
N GLY A 766 9.90 -6.97 18.41
CA GLY A 766 8.58 -7.41 17.96
C GLY A 766 7.72 -6.21 17.58
N HIS A 767 6.97 -6.31 16.48
CA HIS A 767 6.05 -5.26 16.08
C HIS A 767 4.95 -5.06 17.14
N SER A 768 4.80 -3.84 17.63
CA SER A 768 3.75 -3.47 18.58
C SER A 768 2.51 -2.96 17.85
N TYR A 769 1.48 -3.80 17.78
CA TYR A 769 0.17 -3.37 17.28
C TYR A 769 -0.50 -2.48 18.33
N LYS A 770 -0.82 -1.23 17.95
CA LYS A 770 -1.51 -0.25 18.82
C LYS A 770 -2.98 -0.01 18.45
N VAL A 771 -3.36 -0.28 17.21
CA VAL A 771 -4.69 0.05 16.66
C VAL A 771 -5.53 -1.22 16.45
N TYR A 772 -4.98 -2.22 15.74
CA TYR A 772 -5.53 -3.57 15.53
C TYR A 772 -4.48 -4.44 14.79
N TYR A 773 -4.77 -5.72 14.58
CA TYR A 773 -3.92 -6.63 13.80
C TYR A 773 -4.26 -6.53 12.30
N LYS A 774 -3.60 -5.62 11.56
CA LYS A 774 -3.60 -5.61 10.09
C LYS A 774 -2.21 -5.96 9.58
N ASN A 775 -2.13 -6.49 8.36
CA ASN A 775 -0.86 -6.77 7.69
C ASN A 775 0.06 -7.63 8.57
N TYR A 776 -0.54 -8.61 9.28
CA TYR A 776 0.17 -9.36 10.32
C TYR A 776 1.38 -10.12 9.76
N SER A 777 1.25 -10.61 8.54
CA SER A 777 2.30 -11.31 7.78
C SER A 777 3.42 -10.40 7.26
N ASN A 778 3.29 -9.07 7.30
CA ASN A 778 4.35 -8.16 6.86
C ASN A 778 5.50 -8.06 7.87
N TYR A 779 5.26 -8.41 9.14
CA TYR A 779 6.21 -8.23 10.23
C TYR A 779 6.65 -9.57 10.82
N SER A 780 7.58 -10.24 10.13
CA SER A 780 8.14 -11.51 10.59
C SER A 780 9.02 -11.35 11.82
N PHE A 781 8.66 -12.02 12.93
CA PHE A 781 9.35 -11.93 14.21
C PHE A 781 9.16 -13.21 15.04
N PHE A 782 10.16 -13.55 15.85
CA PHE A 782 10.05 -14.52 16.93
C PHE A 782 10.91 -14.06 18.12
N PRO A 783 10.51 -14.30 19.39
CA PRO A 783 11.31 -13.89 20.55
C PRO A 783 12.76 -14.41 20.53
N LEU A 784 13.69 -13.55 20.97
CA LEU A 784 15.13 -13.84 20.97
C LEU A 784 15.51 -15.10 21.75
N ASP A 785 16.53 -15.79 21.25
CA ASP A 785 17.12 -16.98 21.85
C ASP A 785 17.75 -16.75 23.22
N ASN A 786 17.68 -17.74 24.11
CA ASN A 786 18.47 -17.73 25.34
C ASN A 786 19.69 -18.64 25.20
N PHE A 787 20.79 -18.10 24.66
CA PHE A 787 22.06 -18.84 24.51
C PHE A 787 22.64 -19.36 25.83
N ASN A 788 22.21 -18.85 27.00
CA ASN A 788 22.64 -19.43 28.28
C ASN A 788 22.12 -20.87 28.46
N LEU A 789 20.99 -21.24 27.84
CA LEU A 789 20.46 -22.60 27.94
C LEU A 789 21.45 -23.62 27.37
N SER A 790 21.94 -23.43 26.14
CA SER A 790 22.93 -24.31 25.53
C SER A 790 24.26 -24.28 26.30
N ILE A 791 24.73 -23.09 26.70
CA ILE A 791 25.95 -22.93 27.52
C ILE A 791 25.86 -23.73 28.83
N ASN A 792 24.71 -23.72 29.53
CA ASN A 792 24.54 -24.44 30.78
C ASN A 792 24.68 -25.96 30.60
N PHE A 793 24.14 -26.52 29.51
CA PHE A 793 24.31 -27.95 29.20
C PHE A 793 25.74 -28.27 28.79
N TYR A 794 26.38 -27.42 27.98
CA TYR A 794 27.80 -27.58 27.67
C TYR A 794 28.70 -27.50 28.90
N GLN A 795 28.40 -26.64 29.88
CA GLN A 795 29.14 -26.57 31.15
C GLN A 795 29.05 -27.89 31.91
N LYS A 796 27.86 -28.50 31.99
CA LYS A 796 27.70 -29.83 32.59
C LYS A 796 28.55 -30.87 31.86
N ALA A 797 28.52 -30.86 30.53
CA ALA A 797 29.32 -31.76 29.70
C ALA A 797 30.84 -31.57 29.93
N LEU A 798 31.30 -30.33 30.00
CA LEU A 798 32.71 -29.97 30.21
C LEU A 798 33.24 -30.43 31.57
N GLN A 799 32.40 -30.35 32.61
CA GLN A 799 32.75 -30.74 33.98
C GLN A 799 32.91 -32.26 34.16
N THR A 800 32.21 -33.07 33.37
CA THR A 800 32.16 -34.52 33.54
C THR A 800 33.05 -35.30 32.58
N THR A 801 33.43 -34.74 31.42
CA THR A 801 34.34 -35.45 30.50
C THR A 801 35.78 -35.49 31.00
N SER A 802 36.43 -36.62 30.77
CA SER A 802 37.87 -36.82 30.96
C SER A 802 38.68 -36.53 29.68
N SER A 803 38.05 -36.52 28.50
CA SER A 803 38.71 -36.39 27.20
C SER A 803 39.15 -34.97 26.91
N LYS A 804 40.45 -34.75 26.72
CA LYS A 804 41.01 -33.44 26.36
C LYS A 804 40.48 -32.93 25.02
N GLU A 805 40.34 -33.82 24.02
CA GLU A 805 39.76 -33.50 22.72
C GLU A 805 38.29 -33.07 22.83
N ARG A 806 37.51 -33.77 23.64
CA ARG A 806 36.09 -33.42 23.82
C ARG A 806 35.93 -32.10 24.58
N LYS A 807 36.77 -31.83 25.57
CA LYS A 807 36.80 -30.51 26.24
C LYS A 807 37.04 -29.38 25.24
N ALA A 808 37.99 -29.58 24.31
CA ALA A 808 38.25 -28.60 23.25
C ALA A 808 37.02 -28.38 22.34
N ARG A 809 36.34 -29.46 21.93
CA ARG A 809 35.09 -29.37 21.14
C ARG A 809 33.98 -28.62 21.88
N ILE A 810 33.72 -29.00 23.13
CA ILE A 810 32.69 -28.37 23.98
C ILE A 810 32.99 -26.88 24.18
N LEU A 811 34.25 -26.52 24.46
CA LEU A 811 34.65 -25.12 24.61
C LEU A 811 34.41 -24.30 23.33
N PHE A 812 34.63 -24.89 22.15
CA PHE A 812 34.29 -24.23 20.89
C PHE A 812 32.79 -24.03 20.75
N GLN A 813 31.97 -25.04 21.05
CA GLN A 813 30.49 -24.95 21.02
C GLN A 813 29.96 -23.90 22.01
N MET A 814 30.57 -23.80 23.19
CA MET A 814 30.29 -22.75 24.17
C MET A 814 30.66 -21.37 23.65
N ALA A 815 31.78 -21.24 22.95
CA ALA A 815 32.20 -19.99 22.34
C ALA A 815 31.25 -19.54 21.22
N SER A 816 30.72 -20.47 20.41
CA SER A 816 29.70 -20.17 19.40
C SER A 816 28.42 -19.63 20.04
N ALA A 817 27.94 -20.24 21.13
CA ALA A 817 26.80 -19.73 21.88
C ALA A 817 27.09 -18.36 22.56
N GLU A 818 28.32 -18.17 23.08
CA GLU A 818 28.77 -16.90 23.65
C GLU A 818 28.82 -15.78 22.60
N GLN A 819 29.19 -16.10 21.36
CA GLN A 819 29.15 -15.17 20.22
C GLN A 819 27.72 -14.70 19.92
N GLY A 820 26.71 -15.57 20.07
CA GLY A 820 25.30 -15.17 19.96
C GLY A 820 24.86 -14.19 21.04
N LYS A 821 25.35 -14.35 22.28
CA LYS A 821 25.10 -13.37 23.36
C LYS A 821 25.72 -12.00 23.04
N TYR A 822 26.86 -11.96 22.34
CA TYR A 822 27.43 -10.71 21.89
C TYR A 822 26.57 -10.03 20.82
N TYR A 823 26.03 -10.79 19.87
CA TYR A 823 25.13 -10.23 18.85
C TYR A 823 23.85 -9.65 19.46
N GLN A 824 23.28 -10.31 20.47
CA GLN A 824 22.15 -9.74 21.21
C GLN A 824 22.55 -8.46 21.95
N TYR A 825 23.73 -8.43 22.58
CA TYR A 825 24.19 -7.24 23.28
C TYR A 825 24.33 -6.02 22.36
N ILE A 826 24.95 -6.19 21.18
CA ILE A 826 25.15 -5.06 20.26
C ILE A 826 23.83 -4.57 19.64
N THR A 827 22.85 -5.48 19.47
CA THR A 827 21.48 -5.09 19.10
C THR A 827 20.86 -4.19 20.17
N ASP A 828 20.96 -4.56 21.44
CA ASP A 828 20.34 -3.82 22.56
C ASP A 828 21.07 -2.48 22.87
N HIS A 829 22.23 -2.23 22.23
CA HIS A 829 23.07 -1.06 22.47
C HIS A 829 23.51 -0.40 21.16
N PRO A 830 22.57 0.01 20.28
CA PRO A 830 22.91 0.63 19.01
C PRO A 830 23.50 2.03 19.23
N LEU A 831 24.36 2.46 18.30
CA LEU A 831 24.84 3.83 18.26
C LEU A 831 23.81 4.75 17.59
N HIS A 832 23.07 5.53 18.36
CA HIS A 832 22.19 6.58 17.84
C HIS A 832 22.97 7.87 17.60
N ILE A 833 23.44 8.09 16.38
CA ILE A 833 24.07 9.35 15.93
C ILE A 833 23.46 9.78 14.60
N SER A 834 23.24 11.08 14.42
CA SER A 834 22.74 11.64 13.16
C SER A 834 23.85 11.70 12.12
N TYR A 835 23.52 11.45 10.85
CA TYR A 835 24.49 11.48 9.74
C TYR A 835 25.09 12.88 9.47
N ASP A 836 24.42 13.95 9.92
CA ASP A 836 24.89 15.33 9.81
C ASP A 836 25.78 15.77 11.00
N ASP A 837 26.05 14.88 11.95
CA ASP A 837 26.97 15.15 13.07
C ASP A 837 28.41 15.36 12.55
N PRO A 838 29.06 16.49 12.84
CA PRO A 838 30.39 16.81 12.31
C PRO A 838 31.48 15.84 12.80
N ASP A 839 31.24 15.10 13.89
CA ASP A 839 32.13 14.08 14.44
C ASP A 839 31.63 12.64 14.17
N TYR A 840 30.67 12.43 13.25
CA TYR A 840 30.05 11.13 12.95
C TYR A 840 31.08 9.99 12.85
N SER A 841 32.09 10.15 11.97
CA SER A 841 33.11 9.11 11.74
C SER A 841 33.93 8.79 13.00
N LYS A 842 34.25 9.79 13.80
CA LYS A 842 35.05 9.63 15.02
C LYS A 842 34.25 8.94 16.12
N LYS A 843 32.96 9.27 16.25
CA LYS A 843 32.04 8.63 17.21
C LYS A 843 31.76 7.19 16.83
N LEU A 844 31.58 6.91 15.53
CA LEU A 844 31.44 5.55 15.01
C LEU A 844 32.69 4.72 15.29
N GLU A 845 33.89 5.24 14.99
CA GLU A 845 35.15 4.54 15.27
C GLU A 845 35.35 4.27 16.77
N ALA A 846 35.04 5.24 17.64
CA ALA A 846 35.14 5.06 19.09
C ALA A 846 34.16 4.00 19.60
N HIS A 847 32.94 3.97 19.05
CA HIS A 847 31.95 2.94 19.37
C HIS A 847 32.42 1.55 18.90
N ASP A 848 32.93 1.43 17.68
CA ASP A 848 33.45 0.17 17.15
C ASP A 848 34.62 -0.36 17.99
N GLN A 849 35.55 0.52 18.39
CA GLN A 849 36.65 0.17 19.28
C GLN A 849 36.15 -0.33 20.65
N GLU A 850 35.15 0.34 21.22
CA GLU A 850 34.53 -0.08 22.48
C GLU A 850 33.82 -1.43 22.33
N MET A 851 33.10 -1.67 21.23
CA MET A 851 32.45 -2.95 20.95
C MET A 851 33.47 -4.07 20.77
N ILE A 852 34.59 -3.83 20.07
CA ILE A 852 35.70 -4.79 19.95
C ILE A 852 36.31 -5.10 21.33
N ARG A 853 36.56 -4.07 22.15
CA ARG A 853 37.11 -4.23 23.51
C ARG A 853 36.18 -5.08 24.38
N LEU A 854 34.89 -4.73 24.39
CA LEU A 854 33.87 -5.46 25.14
C LEU A 854 33.71 -6.91 24.65
N LYS A 855 33.75 -7.14 23.34
CA LYS A 855 33.75 -8.49 22.75
C LYS A 855 34.90 -9.33 23.29
N ASN A 856 36.11 -8.78 23.31
CA ASN A 856 37.31 -9.44 23.82
C ASN A 856 37.23 -9.73 25.32
N GLU A 857 36.80 -8.76 26.12
CA GLU A 857 36.77 -8.86 27.58
C GLU A 857 35.65 -9.78 28.09
N LYS A 858 34.47 -9.76 27.46
CA LYS A 858 33.26 -10.40 27.99
C LYS A 858 32.71 -11.56 27.15
N TYR A 859 33.01 -11.62 25.85
CA TYR A 859 32.37 -12.56 24.91
C TYR A 859 33.35 -13.40 24.08
N ARG A 860 34.61 -13.53 24.54
CA ARG A 860 35.61 -14.45 23.98
C ARG A 860 36.27 -15.30 25.06
N ARG A 861 35.56 -15.54 26.16
CA ARG A 861 36.09 -16.29 27.31
C ARG A 861 36.44 -17.71 26.92
N TYR A 862 35.53 -18.40 26.22
CA TYR A 862 35.75 -19.81 25.89
C TYR A 862 36.79 -20.00 24.80
N PHE A 863 36.88 -19.08 23.83
CA PHE A 863 38.01 -19.03 22.90
C PHE A 863 39.34 -18.80 23.61
N SER A 864 39.38 -17.92 24.62
CA SER A 864 40.60 -17.69 25.41
C SER A 864 41.05 -18.94 26.17
N ILE A 865 40.11 -19.70 26.75
CA ILE A 865 40.41 -20.99 27.41
C ILE A 865 40.90 -22.02 26.38
N LEU A 866 40.23 -22.12 25.23
CA LEU A 866 40.61 -23.03 24.16
C LEU A 866 42.04 -22.74 23.65
N LYS A 867 42.38 -21.46 23.47
CA LYS A 867 43.72 -21.00 23.07
C LYS A 867 44.78 -21.30 24.12
N LYS A 868 44.47 -21.09 25.40
CA LYS A 868 45.45 -21.21 26.49
C LYS A 868 45.72 -22.67 26.87
N ASP A 869 44.68 -23.48 27.00
CA ASP A 869 44.76 -24.78 27.69
C ASP A 869 44.59 -25.98 26.73
N PHE A 870 44.17 -25.75 25.47
CA PHE A 870 43.77 -26.79 24.53
C PHE A 870 44.27 -26.58 23.08
N SER A 871 45.21 -25.65 22.85
CA SER A 871 45.73 -25.36 21.51
C SER A 871 46.43 -26.53 20.84
N ASP A 872 46.91 -27.49 21.63
CA ASP A 872 47.60 -28.70 21.18
C ASP A 872 46.66 -29.83 20.74
N THR A 873 45.35 -29.67 20.94
CA THR A 873 44.36 -30.67 20.55
C THR A 873 44.16 -30.71 19.04
N GLN A 874 43.88 -31.90 18.50
CA GLN A 874 43.54 -32.08 17.10
C GLN A 874 42.27 -31.29 16.75
N THR A 875 41.32 -31.23 17.68
CA THR A 875 40.12 -30.40 17.55
C THR A 875 40.46 -28.93 17.32
N ALA A 876 41.35 -28.34 18.13
CA ALA A 876 41.76 -26.95 17.97
C ALA A 876 42.47 -26.71 16.62
N HIS A 877 43.35 -27.62 16.20
CA HIS A 877 44.01 -27.55 14.89
C HIS A 877 43.03 -27.63 13.72
N SER A 878 42.07 -28.56 13.76
CA SER A 878 41.05 -28.70 12.72
C SER A 878 40.15 -27.46 12.62
N LEU A 879 39.77 -26.86 13.75
CA LEU A 879 38.97 -25.63 13.78
C LEU A 879 39.69 -24.43 13.13
N MET A 880 41.02 -24.33 13.25
CA MET A 880 41.79 -23.28 12.56
C MET A 880 41.78 -23.42 11.03
N GLY A 881 41.47 -24.61 10.51
CA GLY A 881 41.29 -24.86 9.08
C GLY A 881 39.87 -24.63 8.57
N SER A 882 38.85 -24.80 9.43
CA SER A 882 37.43 -24.70 9.04
C SER A 882 36.74 -23.40 9.48
N CYS A 883 37.34 -22.62 10.40
CA CYS A 883 36.77 -21.37 10.90
C CYS A 883 37.81 -20.24 10.83
N SER A 884 37.67 -19.34 9.86
CA SER A 884 38.56 -18.19 9.67
C SER A 884 38.56 -17.24 10.88
N TYR A 885 37.40 -17.06 11.51
CA TYR A 885 37.25 -16.24 12.71
C TYR A 885 38.05 -16.79 13.89
N TYR A 886 37.96 -18.09 14.14
CA TYR A 886 38.76 -18.75 15.17
C TYR A 886 40.25 -18.75 14.83
N GLN A 887 40.61 -19.01 13.57
CA GLN A 887 41.99 -18.93 13.10
C GLN A 887 42.60 -17.54 13.35
N TYR A 888 41.85 -16.48 13.06
CA TYR A 888 42.26 -15.10 13.32
C TYR A 888 42.49 -14.85 14.82
N PHE A 889 41.57 -15.29 15.68
CA PHE A 889 41.71 -15.19 17.14
C PHE A 889 42.89 -16.01 17.70
N MET A 890 43.25 -17.13 17.07
CA MET A 890 44.41 -17.92 17.51
C MET A 890 45.74 -17.24 17.15
N LYS A 891 45.77 -16.48 16.05
CA LYS A 891 46.99 -15.81 15.53
C LYS A 891 47.29 -14.45 16.18
N ASN A 892 46.26 -13.75 16.65
CA ASN A 892 46.36 -12.44 17.33
C ASN A 892 45.98 -12.59 18.80
#